data_AF-A0A2M4A9T4-F1
#
_entry.id   AF-A0A2M4A9T4-F1
#
_cell.length_a   1.000
_cell.length_b   1.000
_cell.length_c   1.000
_cell.angle_alpha   90.00
_cell.angle_beta   90.00
_cell.angle_gamma   90.00
#
_symmetry.space_group_name_H-M   'P 1'
#
loop_
_entity.id
_entity.type
_entity.pdbx_description
1 polymer ?
#
loop_
_entity_poly.entity_id
_entity_poly.type
_entity_poly.pdbx_seq_one_letter_code
_entity_poly.pdbx_strand_id
1 'polypeptide(L)'
;MMQIVRNLAGVPVKHYTRLGRPALASAWTGGQSVKYTESRLLPGSSDNHSRSFASWNHVTVPRFRSTYPTRTVLTRSFCSAKNDDDPIDPPPEPPVNYTNQLPATVAIPEVWPHLPVIATKRNPVFPKFMKILEITNPMLIDLVRRKVKLNQPYVGIFLKKDDENPNEVMEAVKEVYDVGTFAQIQEMQDLGDRLRLVVTAHRRIKIVGQLYEDLDAPAPGKDEPDAEKRRRKHKLRNKQVRNANNDHSVDGTPVEEAPKRRLLKDGEQQPLLMVEVENVKHESFKHTEEVKALTQEVIKTIRDIITMNPLYRESLQQMLHQNQRVVDNPVYLCDLGASLSAAEPAELQEILEEMDIPKRLMLSLSLLKKELELSKLQAKIGREVEEKVKQQHRKYILQEQLKVIKKELGIEKDDKDAIGEKYRERIKEKVVPKAVADVIEEELTKLNFLESHSSEFNVTRNYLDWLTTLPWGVMSEENLDIDQATKILDEDHYGMEDIKKRILEFIAVSQLKGTTQGKILCFHGPPGVGKTSIARSIAKALNREYFRFSVGGLTDVAEIKGHRRTYVGAMPGKLIQCLKKTKTENPLVLIDEVDKIGRGYQGDPSSALLELLDPEQNVNFLDHYLDVPVDLSKILFICTANVIDTIPEPLRDRMEMIDMSGYVAEEKLAIAKQYLIPQAKRDSGVEDKHISITDDALNALIRSYCRESGVRNLQKQIEKIVRKIAFKVVRKEADFTEVSAGNLSDLLGKPIFTHDRMYETTPPGVVMGLAWTAMGGSALYIETAKRRLLQQEDADTKAATAAEGSLELTGHLGDVMKESARISLTVARNFLRQTDRSNNFLESSHIHLHVPEGATPKDGPSAGVTIVTALLSLAKGQPIRQNVAMTGEISLMGKVLPVGGIKEKTIAAKRSGVTCIILPEENKKDFADLPKFISEGLEVHYATTYADVYRIVFQE
;
A
#
# COMPACT_ATOMS: atom_id res chain seq x y z
N MET A 1 -50.96 -64.79 -24.69
CA MET A 1 -52.30 -65.21 -24.23
C MET A 1 -52.77 -64.17 -23.22
N MET A 2 -53.86 -63.45 -23.51
CA MET A 2 -55.24 -63.66 -22.99
C MET A 2 -55.43 -63.09 -21.57
N GLN A 3 -56.50 -62.40 -21.16
CA GLN A 3 -57.75 -61.87 -21.78
C GLN A 3 -58.42 -60.93 -20.72
N ILE A 4 -59.41 -60.03 -20.94
CA ILE A 4 -60.17 -59.47 -22.08
C ILE A 4 -60.62 -58.04 -21.61
N VAL A 5 -60.35 -56.91 -22.29
CA VAL A 5 -61.10 -56.29 -23.40
C VAL A 5 -62.62 -56.13 -23.17
N ARG A 6 -63.12 -54.87 -23.16
CA ARG A 6 -64.48 -54.33 -23.51
C ARG A 6 -64.64 -52.94 -22.85
N ASN A 7 -65.25 -51.90 -23.42
CA ASN A 7 -65.97 -51.66 -24.70
C ASN A 7 -65.48 -50.30 -25.29
N LEU A 8 -65.78 -49.83 -26.51
CA LEU A 8 -66.10 -50.35 -27.86
C LEU A 8 -66.98 -49.29 -28.60
N ALA A 9 -66.78 -49.13 -29.93
CA ALA A 9 -67.60 -48.39 -30.91
C ALA A 9 -67.62 -46.83 -30.90
N GLY A 10 -67.79 -46.19 -32.09
CA GLY A 10 -68.01 -44.72 -32.19
C GLY A 10 -67.58 -43.91 -33.45
N VAL A 11 -67.33 -44.50 -34.63
CA VAL A 11 -67.05 -43.80 -35.93
C VAL A 11 -68.34 -43.09 -36.45
N PRO A 12 -68.39 -41.91 -37.17
CA PRO A 12 -67.57 -41.42 -38.33
C PRO A 12 -67.15 -39.90 -38.33
N VAL A 13 -66.54 -39.23 -39.34
CA VAL A 13 -65.50 -39.48 -40.43
C VAL A 13 -65.24 -38.16 -41.23
N LYS A 14 -64.12 -38.08 -42.01
CA LYS A 14 -63.71 -37.08 -43.06
C LYS A 14 -63.00 -35.77 -42.61
N HIS A 15 -61.93 -35.28 -43.27
CA HIS A 15 -60.97 -35.91 -44.23
C HIS A 15 -59.70 -35.05 -44.51
N TYR A 16 -58.54 -35.71 -44.72
CA TYR A 16 -57.28 -35.24 -45.37
C TYR A 16 -56.52 -34.00 -44.79
N THR A 17 -55.20 -33.80 -44.96
CA THR A 17 -54.15 -34.49 -45.77
C THR A 17 -52.81 -34.63 -45.00
N ARG A 18 -51.80 -35.34 -45.55
CA ARG A 18 -50.48 -35.62 -44.95
C ARG A 18 -49.39 -34.59 -45.33
N LEU A 19 -48.36 -34.40 -44.47
CA LEU A 19 -46.93 -34.80 -44.70
C LEU A 19 -45.95 -34.19 -43.66
N GLY A 20 -44.76 -34.81 -43.48
CA GLY A 20 -43.53 -34.09 -43.10
C GLY A 20 -43.05 -34.04 -41.63
N ARG A 21 -42.34 -35.09 -41.17
CA ARG A 21 -41.15 -34.99 -40.28
C ARG A 21 -39.88 -35.07 -41.18
N PRO A 22 -38.60 -34.87 -40.76
CA PRO A 22 -38.04 -35.02 -39.39
C PRO A 22 -36.84 -34.08 -38.99
N ALA A 23 -36.23 -34.41 -37.84
CA ALA A 23 -34.76 -34.44 -37.55
C ALA A 23 -33.91 -33.18 -37.24
N LEU A 24 -33.45 -33.14 -35.97
CA LEU A 24 -32.04 -33.16 -35.49
C LEU A 24 -30.97 -32.17 -36.01
N ALA A 25 -30.20 -31.65 -35.02
CA ALA A 25 -28.77 -31.29 -35.09
C ALA A 25 -28.38 -30.09 -36.01
N SER A 26 -27.21 -29.45 -35.89
CA SER A 26 -26.29 -29.19 -34.76
C SER A 26 -25.22 -28.18 -35.22
N ALA A 27 -24.91 -27.12 -34.45
CA ALA A 27 -23.71 -26.31 -34.72
C ALA A 27 -23.21 -25.53 -33.50
N TRP A 28 -21.89 -25.43 -33.40
CA TRP A 28 -21.11 -24.70 -32.41
C TRP A 28 -20.98 -23.20 -32.70
N THR A 29 -20.79 -22.43 -31.61
CA THR A 29 -19.98 -21.20 -31.43
C THR A 29 -19.53 -20.36 -32.65
N GLY A 30 -19.78 -19.05 -32.60
CA GLY A 30 -19.01 -18.04 -33.34
C GLY A 30 -19.47 -16.60 -33.09
N GLY A 31 -18.55 -15.70 -32.73
CA GLY A 31 -18.74 -14.25 -32.91
C GLY A 31 -18.48 -13.85 -34.38
N GLN A 32 -18.68 -12.61 -34.83
CA GLN A 32 -18.96 -11.35 -34.14
C GLN A 32 -19.66 -10.38 -35.13
N SER A 33 -20.25 -9.28 -34.64
CA SER A 33 -20.50 -8.03 -35.40
C SER A 33 -21.23 -8.11 -36.77
N VAL A 34 -22.50 -7.67 -36.82
CA VAL A 34 -23.15 -7.21 -38.07
C VAL A 34 -23.76 -5.82 -37.86
N LYS A 35 -23.42 -4.88 -38.73
CA LYS A 35 -24.09 -3.58 -38.86
C LYS A 35 -25.44 -3.78 -39.58
N TYR A 36 -26.48 -3.07 -39.17
CA TYR A 36 -27.69 -2.94 -39.98
C TYR A 36 -27.92 -1.49 -40.41
N THR A 37 -28.24 -1.32 -41.69
CA THR A 37 -28.51 -0.03 -42.34
C THR A 37 -29.92 0.00 -42.92
N GLU A 38 -30.63 1.09 -42.58
CA GLU A 38 -31.65 1.77 -43.38
C GLU A 38 -33.03 1.14 -43.67
N SER A 39 -34.04 1.97 -43.36
CA SER A 39 -35.30 2.20 -44.10
C SER A 39 -36.50 1.27 -43.79
N ARG A 40 -37.76 1.73 -43.89
CA ARG A 40 -38.28 3.00 -44.47
C ARG A 40 -39.70 3.39 -43.95
N LEU A 41 -40.07 4.66 -44.16
CA LEU A 41 -41.42 5.28 -44.22
C LEU A 41 -42.08 5.91 -42.95
N LEU A 42 -41.81 7.22 -42.74
CA LEU A 42 -42.74 8.40 -42.82
C LEU A 42 -44.08 8.45 -42.00
N PRO A 43 -44.66 9.67 -41.75
CA PRO A 43 -44.08 11.02 -41.54
C PRO A 43 -44.77 11.91 -40.45
N GLY A 44 -44.19 13.10 -40.13
CA GLY A 44 -44.99 14.27 -39.71
C GLY A 44 -44.33 15.32 -38.77
N SER A 45 -44.14 16.56 -39.26
CA SER A 45 -44.05 17.89 -38.55
C SER A 45 -43.07 18.10 -37.35
N SER A 46 -42.43 19.26 -37.15
CA SER A 46 -42.31 20.51 -37.93
C SER A 46 -41.16 21.43 -37.43
N ASP A 47 -40.76 22.38 -38.27
CA ASP A 47 -40.15 23.72 -38.01
C ASP A 47 -38.74 23.91 -37.36
N ASN A 48 -37.76 24.06 -38.27
CA ASN A 48 -36.80 25.18 -38.38
C ASN A 48 -36.69 26.23 -37.26
N HIS A 49 -35.44 26.59 -36.92
CA HIS A 49 -34.80 27.75 -37.57
C HIS A 49 -33.25 27.74 -37.51
N SER A 50 -32.63 28.69 -38.21
CA SER A 50 -31.26 28.63 -38.74
C SER A 50 -30.49 29.95 -38.60
N ARG A 51 -29.14 29.89 -38.67
CA ARG A 51 -28.20 30.91 -39.21
C ARG A 51 -26.72 30.44 -39.09
N SER A 52 -25.73 30.81 -39.91
CA SER A 52 -25.60 30.97 -41.39
C SER A 52 -24.23 31.61 -41.76
N PHE A 53 -23.75 31.47 -43.02
CA PHE A 53 -22.54 32.13 -43.61
C PHE A 53 -21.17 31.68 -43.01
N ALA A 54 -19.99 31.75 -43.66
CA ALA A 54 -19.57 31.91 -45.07
C ALA A 54 -18.02 31.81 -45.22
N SER A 55 -17.36 31.80 -46.40
CA SER A 55 -17.62 31.15 -47.71
C SER A 55 -16.51 31.50 -48.73
N TRP A 56 -16.17 30.58 -49.68
CA TRP A 56 -15.71 30.89 -51.07
C TRP A 56 -14.29 31.55 -51.25
N ASN A 57 -13.58 31.45 -52.39
CA ASN A 57 -13.50 30.45 -53.48
C ASN A 57 -12.25 30.68 -54.38
N HIS A 58 -11.88 29.70 -55.22
CA HIS A 58 -11.13 29.82 -56.51
C HIS A 58 -9.65 30.37 -56.56
N VAL A 59 -8.88 30.25 -57.67
CA VAL A 59 -8.53 29.07 -58.52
C VAL A 59 -7.31 29.32 -59.47
N THR A 60 -6.57 28.26 -59.83
CA THR A 60 -5.64 28.06 -61.00
C THR A 60 -4.31 28.84 -61.27
N VAL A 61 -3.17 28.09 -61.33
CA VAL A 61 -2.21 27.88 -62.49
C VAL A 61 -1.38 29.08 -63.06
N PRO A 62 -0.14 28.95 -63.65
CA PRO A 62 0.84 27.85 -63.81
C PRO A 62 2.28 28.13 -63.23
N ARG A 63 3.26 27.25 -63.53
CA ARG A 63 4.71 27.34 -63.20
C ARG A 63 5.55 28.13 -64.24
N PHE A 64 6.68 28.75 -63.82
CA PHE A 64 8.05 28.33 -64.25
C PHE A 64 9.19 28.87 -63.34
N ARG A 65 10.46 28.61 -63.73
CA ARG A 65 11.68 28.51 -62.89
C ARG A 65 12.41 29.83 -62.47
N SER A 66 12.82 29.86 -61.19
CA SER A 66 14.19 30.10 -60.64
C SER A 66 15.03 31.35 -61.03
N THR A 67 15.44 32.13 -60.02
CA THR A 67 16.86 32.23 -59.55
C THR A 67 16.98 32.99 -58.21
N TYR A 68 18.08 32.79 -57.47
CA TYR A 68 18.46 33.55 -56.25
C TYR A 68 19.46 34.67 -56.59
N PRO A 69 19.70 35.67 -55.70
CA PRO A 69 20.86 35.53 -54.79
C PRO A 69 20.69 36.11 -53.35
N THR A 70 21.37 35.44 -52.40
CA THR A 70 22.15 35.84 -51.18
C THR A 70 22.06 37.28 -50.58
N ARG A 71 22.44 37.56 -49.30
CA ARG A 71 23.65 37.06 -48.57
C ARG A 71 23.71 37.42 -47.06
N THR A 72 24.28 36.51 -46.25
CA THR A 72 24.96 36.71 -44.91
C THR A 72 24.11 37.24 -43.72
N VAL A 73 24.39 36.92 -42.45
CA VAL A 73 25.69 36.78 -41.73
C VAL A 73 25.88 35.40 -41.01
N LEU A 74 27.11 35.11 -40.58
CA LEU A 74 27.61 33.89 -39.92
C LEU A 74 28.30 34.22 -38.58
N THR A 75 28.25 33.32 -37.59
CA THR A 75 29.44 32.71 -36.92
C THR A 75 29.04 31.61 -35.91
N ARG A 76 30.02 30.91 -35.32
CA ARG A 76 29.89 29.64 -34.54
C ARG A 76 30.55 29.77 -33.15
N SER A 77 30.27 28.84 -32.21
CA SER A 77 31.28 27.83 -31.74
C SER A 77 30.97 26.97 -30.49
N PHE A 78 31.23 25.66 -30.63
CA PHE A 78 31.77 24.66 -29.67
C PHE A 78 31.00 24.10 -28.42
N CYS A 79 30.53 22.84 -28.60
CA CYS A 79 30.63 21.65 -27.70
C CYS A 79 29.96 21.60 -26.30
N SER A 80 29.56 20.42 -25.74
CA SER A 80 29.97 19.03 -26.04
C SER A 80 28.89 17.93 -25.77
N ALA A 81 29.19 16.69 -26.22
CA ALA A 81 28.76 15.37 -25.68
C ALA A 81 27.44 14.66 -26.13
N LYS A 82 27.58 13.86 -27.21
CA LYS A 82 27.08 12.48 -27.43
C LYS A 82 25.58 12.12 -27.53
N ASN A 83 25.14 12.05 -28.78
CA ASN A 83 24.41 10.94 -29.45
C ASN A 83 23.13 10.32 -28.84
N ASP A 84 21.99 10.68 -29.45
CA ASP A 84 20.82 9.84 -29.66
C ASP A 84 21.05 8.78 -30.78
N ASP A 85 20.21 7.74 -30.84
CA ASP A 85 19.60 7.13 -32.06
C ASP A 85 18.85 5.83 -31.69
N ASP A 86 17.57 5.93 -31.31
CA ASP A 86 16.66 4.76 -31.20
C ASP A 86 16.01 4.46 -32.56
N PRO A 87 16.00 3.19 -33.04
CA PRO A 87 15.44 2.85 -34.34
C PRO A 87 13.90 2.79 -34.32
N ILE A 88 13.27 3.55 -35.22
CA ILE A 88 11.83 3.47 -35.49
C ILE A 88 11.56 2.31 -36.46
N ASP A 89 10.67 1.39 -36.08
CA ASP A 89 10.33 0.21 -36.90
C ASP A 89 9.71 0.57 -38.27
N PRO A 90 10.06 -0.17 -39.34
CA PRO A 90 9.38 -0.05 -40.63
C PRO A 90 7.96 -0.66 -40.58
N PRO A 91 7.02 -0.17 -41.42
CA PRO A 91 5.68 -0.74 -41.49
C PRO A 91 5.71 -2.20 -42.00
N PRO A 92 4.83 -3.09 -41.50
CA PRO A 92 4.86 -4.51 -41.83
C PRO A 92 4.51 -4.77 -43.31
N GLU A 93 5.30 -5.63 -43.95
CA GLU A 93 5.03 -6.15 -45.29
C GLU A 93 3.77 -7.06 -45.29
N PRO A 94 3.01 -7.11 -46.40
CA PRO A 94 1.83 -7.98 -46.50
C PRO A 94 2.23 -9.47 -46.43
N PRO A 95 1.41 -10.34 -45.80
CA PRO A 95 1.79 -11.72 -45.54
C PRO A 95 1.98 -12.53 -46.83
N VAL A 96 3.12 -13.20 -46.94
CA VAL A 96 3.44 -14.10 -48.05
C VAL A 96 2.67 -15.41 -47.86
N ASN A 97 1.68 -15.66 -48.72
CA ASN A 97 0.89 -16.89 -48.70
C ASN A 97 1.77 -18.13 -49.01
N TYR A 98 2.10 -18.90 -47.97
CA TYR A 98 2.64 -20.25 -48.14
C TYR A 98 1.51 -21.25 -48.43
N THR A 99 1.70 -22.09 -49.45
CA THR A 99 0.72 -23.12 -49.83
C THR A 99 0.86 -24.35 -48.93
N ASN A 100 -0.15 -24.60 -48.08
CA ASN A 100 -0.23 -25.73 -47.15
C ASN A 100 -0.50 -27.08 -47.85
N GLN A 101 0.37 -27.50 -48.77
CA GLN A 101 0.35 -28.84 -49.36
C GLN A 101 1.72 -29.49 -49.24
N LEU A 102 1.80 -30.51 -48.37
CA LEU A 102 2.98 -31.36 -48.26
C LEU A 102 3.09 -32.24 -49.54
N PRO A 103 4.31 -32.45 -50.06
CA PRO A 103 4.51 -33.30 -51.24
C PRO A 103 4.16 -34.76 -50.95
N ALA A 104 3.80 -35.50 -52.01
CA ALA A 104 3.27 -36.85 -51.93
C ALA A 104 4.18 -37.82 -51.14
N THR A 105 3.55 -38.74 -50.39
CA THR A 105 4.20 -39.58 -49.39
C THR A 105 5.32 -40.46 -49.95
N VAL A 106 6.56 -40.07 -49.65
CA VAL A 106 7.74 -40.94 -49.80
C VAL A 106 7.66 -42.09 -48.79
N ALA A 107 8.10 -43.30 -49.17
CA ALA A 107 8.17 -44.43 -48.24
C ALA A 107 9.13 -44.13 -47.08
N ILE A 108 8.72 -44.49 -45.86
CA ILE A 108 9.45 -44.13 -44.63
C ILE A 108 10.76 -44.93 -44.55
N PRO A 109 11.94 -44.28 -44.49
CA PRO A 109 13.23 -44.99 -44.47
C PRO A 109 13.42 -45.88 -43.24
N GLU A 110 13.92 -47.11 -43.44
CA GLU A 110 14.22 -48.02 -42.34
C GLU A 110 15.30 -47.47 -41.39
N VAL A 111 16.31 -46.77 -41.92
CA VAL A 111 17.35 -46.09 -41.15
C VAL A 111 17.31 -44.60 -41.49
N TRP A 112 17.21 -43.75 -40.48
CA TRP A 112 17.26 -42.30 -40.63
C TRP A 112 17.84 -41.66 -39.35
N PRO A 113 19.16 -41.43 -39.28
CA PRO A 113 19.83 -41.11 -38.01
C PRO A 113 19.69 -39.64 -37.60
N HIS A 114 19.48 -38.70 -38.52
CA HIS A 114 19.54 -37.27 -38.22
C HIS A 114 18.15 -36.63 -38.16
N LEU A 115 17.71 -36.20 -36.97
CA LEU A 115 16.35 -35.68 -36.74
C LEU A 115 16.34 -34.36 -35.93
N PRO A 116 15.38 -33.46 -36.21
CA PRO A 116 14.98 -32.40 -35.29
C PRO A 116 14.41 -32.97 -34.00
N VAL A 117 14.70 -32.33 -32.86
CA VAL A 117 14.11 -32.67 -31.56
C VAL A 117 12.83 -31.86 -31.34
N ILE A 118 11.77 -32.52 -30.87
CA ILE A 118 10.62 -31.86 -30.23
C ILE A 118 10.45 -32.42 -28.83
N ALA A 119 10.64 -31.58 -27.80
CA ALA A 119 10.53 -31.97 -26.40
C ALA A 119 9.08 -31.79 -25.89
N THR A 120 8.38 -32.90 -25.66
CA THR A 120 7.02 -32.90 -25.10
C THR A 120 7.01 -32.90 -23.57
N LYS A 121 6.03 -32.18 -23.00
CA LYS A 121 5.70 -32.17 -21.58
C LYS A 121 4.65 -33.25 -21.25
N ARG A 122 4.66 -33.76 -20.02
CA ARG A 122 3.77 -34.76 -19.40
C ARG A 122 3.68 -36.13 -20.06
N ASN A 123 3.20 -36.21 -21.29
CA ASN A 123 2.83 -37.49 -21.90
C ASN A 123 3.76 -37.84 -23.08
N PRO A 124 4.52 -38.94 -23.04
CA PRO A 124 5.29 -39.42 -24.17
C PRO A 124 4.37 -39.83 -25.33
N VAL A 125 4.94 -40.05 -26.52
CA VAL A 125 4.19 -40.43 -27.72
C VAL A 125 4.52 -41.87 -28.10
N PHE A 126 3.54 -42.77 -28.01
CA PHE A 126 3.74 -44.17 -28.34
C PHE A 126 3.69 -44.42 -29.87
N PRO A 127 4.34 -45.48 -30.38
CA PRO A 127 4.26 -45.86 -31.80
C PRO A 127 2.82 -46.10 -32.30
N LYS A 128 2.55 -45.75 -33.56
CA LYS A 128 1.24 -45.73 -34.24
C LYS A 128 0.23 -44.69 -33.75
N PHE A 129 0.55 -43.85 -32.76
CA PHE A 129 -0.34 -42.77 -32.33
C PHE A 129 -0.17 -41.51 -33.16
N MET A 130 -1.27 -40.80 -33.37
CA MET A 130 -1.27 -39.45 -33.92
C MET A 130 -1.38 -38.46 -32.76
N LYS A 131 -0.54 -37.42 -32.74
CA LYS A 131 -0.58 -36.35 -31.74
C LYS A 131 -0.53 -35.00 -32.44
N ILE A 132 -1.30 -34.05 -31.91
CA ILE A 132 -1.18 -32.63 -32.30
C ILE A 132 -0.15 -32.00 -31.37
N LEU A 133 0.84 -31.33 -31.95
CA LEU A 133 1.87 -30.58 -31.24
C LEU A 133 1.81 -29.11 -31.67
N GLU A 134 2.17 -28.21 -30.76
CA GLU A 134 2.35 -26.79 -31.05
C GLU A 134 3.78 -26.41 -30.69
N ILE A 135 4.41 -25.63 -31.57
CA ILE A 135 5.76 -25.08 -31.40
C ILE A 135 5.63 -23.56 -31.43
N THR A 136 6.27 -22.88 -30.48
CA THR A 136 6.33 -21.41 -30.36
C THR A 136 7.75 -20.88 -30.57
N ASN A 137 8.79 -21.71 -30.43
CA ASN A 137 10.17 -21.25 -30.61
C ASN A 137 10.53 -21.00 -32.10
N PRO A 138 10.95 -19.78 -32.49
CA PRO A 138 11.17 -19.43 -33.90
C PRO A 138 12.32 -20.20 -34.56
N MET A 139 13.39 -20.54 -33.82
CA MET A 139 14.51 -21.31 -34.37
C MET A 139 14.09 -22.74 -34.74
N LEU A 140 13.26 -23.36 -33.90
CA LEU A 140 12.73 -24.70 -34.14
C LEU A 140 11.66 -24.69 -35.25
N ILE A 141 10.81 -23.66 -35.30
CA ILE A 141 9.85 -23.44 -36.40
C ILE A 141 10.60 -23.33 -37.74
N ASP A 142 11.65 -22.53 -37.83
CA ASP A 142 12.41 -22.36 -39.07
C ASP A 142 13.26 -23.58 -39.44
N LEU A 143 13.76 -24.35 -38.46
CA LEU A 143 14.37 -25.66 -38.71
C LEU A 143 13.35 -26.64 -39.33
N VAL A 144 12.15 -26.74 -38.77
CA VAL A 144 11.08 -27.61 -39.28
C VAL A 144 10.62 -27.13 -40.67
N ARG A 145 10.40 -25.83 -40.87
CA ARG A 145 10.12 -25.23 -42.19
C ARG A 145 11.23 -25.57 -43.21
N ARG A 146 12.52 -25.51 -42.84
CA ARG A 146 13.63 -25.92 -43.72
C ARG A 146 13.59 -27.41 -44.05
N LYS A 147 13.39 -28.29 -43.06
CA LYS A 147 13.33 -29.74 -43.26
C LYS A 147 12.13 -30.19 -44.11
N VAL A 148 10.96 -29.60 -43.89
CA VAL A 148 9.78 -29.82 -44.73
C VAL A 148 10.01 -29.37 -46.18
N LYS A 149 10.62 -28.18 -46.40
CA LYS A 149 11.00 -27.70 -47.74
C LYS A 149 12.05 -28.57 -48.46
N LEU A 150 12.82 -29.37 -47.71
CA LEU A 150 13.78 -30.35 -48.23
C LEU A 150 13.17 -31.76 -48.41
N ASN A 151 11.85 -31.89 -48.35
CA ASN A 151 11.11 -33.16 -48.39
C ASN A 151 11.53 -34.16 -47.27
N GLN A 152 11.93 -33.65 -46.11
CA GLN A 152 12.30 -34.42 -44.92
C GLN A 152 11.29 -34.17 -43.76
N PRO A 153 10.01 -34.59 -43.86
CA PRO A 153 8.97 -34.33 -42.86
C PRO A 153 9.06 -35.28 -41.65
N TYR A 154 10.26 -35.46 -41.08
CA TYR A 154 10.54 -36.39 -39.99
C TYR A 154 11.10 -35.66 -38.76
N VAL A 155 10.63 -36.05 -37.58
CA VAL A 155 11.01 -35.46 -36.28
C VAL A 155 11.16 -36.54 -35.21
N GLY A 156 12.06 -36.33 -34.24
CA GLY A 156 12.18 -37.16 -33.05
C GLY A 156 11.46 -36.50 -31.87
N ILE A 157 10.44 -37.17 -31.33
CA ILE A 157 9.67 -36.67 -30.18
C ILE A 157 10.20 -37.34 -28.91
N PHE A 158 10.61 -36.54 -27.94
CA PHE A 158 11.17 -37.01 -26.67
C PHE A 158 10.43 -36.42 -25.48
N LEU A 159 10.36 -37.15 -24.36
CA LEU A 159 9.82 -36.66 -23.11
C LEU A 159 10.89 -35.87 -22.34
N LYS A 160 10.50 -34.77 -21.68
CA LYS A 160 11.38 -34.06 -20.73
C LYS A 160 11.49 -34.80 -19.40
N LYS A 161 12.64 -34.67 -18.72
CA LYS A 161 12.79 -35.08 -17.31
C LYS A 161 12.24 -34.06 -16.31
N ASP A 162 12.14 -32.80 -16.72
CA ASP A 162 11.54 -31.70 -15.94
C ASP A 162 10.34 -31.12 -16.71
N ASP A 163 9.17 -31.18 -16.07
CA ASP A 163 7.89 -30.69 -16.60
C ASP A 163 7.62 -29.21 -16.26
N GLU A 164 8.34 -28.62 -15.29
CA GLU A 164 8.20 -27.21 -14.92
C GLU A 164 8.92 -26.29 -15.92
N ASN A 165 10.06 -26.73 -16.49
CA ASN A 165 10.82 -25.95 -17.47
C ASN A 165 9.94 -25.55 -18.69
N PRO A 166 9.66 -24.24 -18.90
CA PRO A 166 8.76 -23.79 -19.95
C PRO A 166 9.34 -23.95 -21.36
N ASN A 167 10.66 -23.87 -21.52
CA ASN A 167 11.35 -23.74 -22.81
C ASN A 167 11.15 -24.96 -23.72
N GLU A 168 10.77 -24.77 -24.98
CA GLU A 168 10.59 -25.90 -25.92
C GLU A 168 11.91 -26.51 -26.41
N VAL A 169 12.96 -25.69 -26.43
CA VAL A 169 14.31 -26.06 -26.86
C VAL A 169 15.19 -26.19 -25.62
N MET A 170 15.96 -27.27 -25.54
CA MET A 170 16.79 -27.64 -24.40
C MET A 170 18.25 -27.23 -24.66
N GLU A 171 19.08 -27.12 -23.63
CA GLU A 171 20.50 -26.76 -23.78
C GLU A 171 21.40 -28.01 -23.85
N ALA A 172 21.00 -29.11 -23.19
CA ALA A 172 21.73 -30.36 -23.17
C ALA A 172 20.82 -31.60 -23.34
N VAL A 173 21.36 -32.64 -24.00
CA VAL A 173 20.71 -33.96 -24.15
C VAL A 173 20.23 -34.55 -22.81
N LYS A 174 20.86 -34.19 -21.68
CA LYS A 174 20.49 -34.70 -20.35
C LYS A 174 19.08 -34.32 -19.89
N GLU A 175 18.50 -33.24 -20.41
CA GLU A 175 17.17 -32.72 -20.03
C GLU A 175 16.00 -33.56 -20.56
N VAL A 176 16.22 -34.36 -21.62
CA VAL A 176 15.23 -35.29 -22.19
C VAL A 176 15.55 -36.74 -21.84
N TYR A 177 14.57 -37.63 -21.88
CA TYR A 177 14.83 -39.07 -21.78
C TYR A 177 15.53 -39.61 -23.04
N ASP A 178 16.41 -40.59 -22.84
CA ASP A 178 17.23 -41.20 -23.90
C ASP A 178 16.39 -41.81 -25.03
N VAL A 179 15.24 -42.39 -24.68
CA VAL A 179 14.32 -43.05 -25.62
C VAL A 179 13.11 -42.16 -25.87
N GLY A 180 12.81 -42.00 -27.16
CA GLY A 180 11.63 -41.31 -27.66
C GLY A 180 11.10 -42.01 -28.90
N THR A 181 10.42 -41.26 -29.75
CA THR A 181 9.64 -41.82 -30.85
C THR A 181 9.85 -41.05 -32.14
N PHE A 182 10.20 -41.78 -33.20
CA PHE A 182 10.26 -41.31 -34.57
C PHE A 182 8.84 -41.01 -35.04
N ALA A 183 8.60 -39.78 -35.49
CA ALA A 183 7.33 -39.37 -36.04
C ALA A 183 7.47 -38.66 -37.39
N GLN A 184 6.41 -38.78 -38.19
CA GLN A 184 6.26 -38.13 -39.48
C GLN A 184 5.23 -37.01 -39.37
N ILE A 185 5.55 -35.83 -39.87
CA ILE A 185 4.61 -34.71 -40.01
C ILE A 185 3.64 -35.06 -41.14
N GLN A 186 2.36 -35.22 -40.82
CA GLN A 186 1.28 -35.43 -41.80
C GLN A 186 0.62 -34.13 -42.23
N GLU A 187 0.52 -33.16 -41.33
CA GLU A 187 -0.03 -31.83 -41.60
C GLU A 187 0.73 -30.78 -40.77
N MET A 188 0.85 -29.57 -41.34
CA MET A 188 1.57 -28.44 -40.77
C MET A 188 0.76 -27.18 -41.04
N GLN A 189 0.24 -26.56 -39.97
CA GLN A 189 -0.56 -25.35 -40.00
C GLN A 189 0.24 -24.20 -39.36
N ASP A 190 0.63 -23.24 -40.19
CA ASP A 190 1.30 -22.01 -39.75
C ASP A 190 0.27 -21.00 -39.23
N LEU A 191 0.47 -20.49 -38.02
CA LEU A 191 -0.39 -19.49 -37.37
C LEU A 191 0.32 -18.14 -37.20
N GLY A 192 1.54 -18.00 -37.75
CA GLY A 192 2.35 -16.77 -37.66
C GLY A 192 3.28 -16.76 -36.45
N ASP A 193 2.74 -16.67 -35.24
CA ASP A 193 3.51 -16.73 -33.98
C ASP A 193 3.81 -18.17 -33.53
N ARG A 194 3.07 -19.16 -34.06
CA ARG A 194 3.17 -20.58 -33.71
C ARG A 194 3.01 -21.49 -34.92
N LEU A 195 3.55 -22.69 -34.79
CA LEU A 195 3.40 -23.76 -35.76
C LEU A 195 2.67 -24.95 -35.12
N ARG A 196 1.49 -25.30 -35.63
CA ARG A 196 0.76 -26.50 -35.22
C ARG A 196 1.09 -27.65 -36.18
N LEU A 197 1.51 -28.78 -35.64
CA LEU A 197 1.89 -29.99 -36.37
C LEU A 197 0.96 -31.16 -36.00
N VAL A 198 0.47 -31.88 -37.01
CA VAL A 198 -0.13 -33.20 -36.82
C VAL A 198 0.94 -34.23 -37.13
N VAL A 199 1.38 -34.97 -36.11
CA VAL A 199 2.48 -35.94 -36.21
C VAL A 199 2.01 -37.36 -35.95
N THR A 200 2.43 -38.28 -36.80
CA THR A 200 2.17 -39.73 -36.66
C THR A 200 3.44 -40.42 -36.22
N ALA A 201 3.41 -41.01 -35.02
CA ALA A 201 4.48 -41.83 -34.48
C ALA A 201 4.56 -43.19 -35.18
N HIS A 202 5.77 -43.66 -35.47
CA HIS A 202 6.00 -44.93 -36.19
C HIS A 202 6.82 -45.95 -35.41
N ARG A 203 7.89 -45.54 -34.72
CA ARG A 203 8.81 -46.46 -34.01
C ARG A 203 9.57 -45.77 -32.87
N ARG A 204 10.01 -46.56 -31.89
CA ARG A 204 10.91 -46.11 -30.81
C ARG A 204 12.31 -45.84 -31.34
N ILE A 205 12.94 -44.77 -30.86
CA ILE A 205 14.32 -44.36 -31.18
C ILE A 205 15.08 -43.96 -29.92
N LYS A 206 16.39 -44.15 -29.90
CA LYS A 206 17.29 -43.73 -28.81
C LYS A 206 18.28 -42.67 -29.32
N ILE A 207 18.55 -41.64 -28.53
CA ILE A 207 19.58 -40.65 -28.82
C ILE A 207 20.98 -41.27 -28.63
N VAL A 208 21.84 -41.06 -29.63
CA VAL A 208 23.25 -41.49 -29.65
C VAL A 208 24.20 -40.28 -29.56
N GLY A 209 23.79 -39.12 -30.09
CA GLY A 209 24.59 -37.89 -30.01
C GLY A 209 23.82 -36.61 -30.37
N GLN A 210 24.42 -35.45 -30.09
CA GLN A 210 23.94 -34.13 -30.49
C GLN A 210 24.68 -33.64 -31.73
N LEU A 211 23.98 -32.96 -32.63
CA LEU A 211 24.54 -32.39 -33.86
C LEU A 211 24.39 -30.87 -33.86
N TYR A 212 25.49 -30.18 -34.21
CA TYR A 212 25.55 -28.73 -34.33
C TYR A 212 25.48 -28.32 -35.81
N GLU A 213 24.73 -27.26 -36.12
CA GLU A 213 24.58 -26.72 -37.49
C GLU A 213 25.10 -25.28 -37.54
N ASP A 214 26.05 -25.00 -38.42
CA ASP A 214 26.55 -23.64 -38.65
C ASP A 214 25.47 -22.80 -39.37
N LEU A 215 24.92 -21.79 -38.70
CA LEU A 215 23.73 -21.05 -39.16
C LEU A 215 23.98 -20.01 -40.29
N ASP A 216 25.22 -19.82 -40.75
CA ASP A 216 25.61 -18.84 -41.79
C ASP A 216 25.28 -19.28 -43.24
N ALA A 217 24.13 -19.92 -43.44
CA ALA A 217 23.61 -20.34 -44.74
C ALA A 217 22.36 -19.51 -45.14
N PRO A 218 22.50 -18.40 -45.89
CA PRO A 218 21.37 -17.53 -46.22
C PRO A 218 20.34 -18.26 -47.11
N ALA A 219 19.05 -18.13 -46.73
CA ALA A 219 17.97 -18.84 -47.40
C ALA A 219 17.80 -18.41 -48.88
N PRO A 220 17.52 -19.36 -49.80
CA PRO A 220 17.26 -19.04 -51.21
C PRO A 220 15.95 -18.28 -51.34
N GLY A 221 16.01 -17.01 -51.76
CA GLY A 221 14.81 -16.18 -51.98
C GLY A 221 14.98 -14.66 -51.88
N LYS A 222 16.14 -14.14 -51.45
CA LYS A 222 16.46 -12.69 -51.51
C LYS A 222 17.37 -12.38 -52.70
N ASP A 223 17.09 -11.28 -53.42
CA ASP A 223 17.74 -10.95 -54.68
C ASP A 223 19.18 -10.45 -54.54
N GLU A 224 20.15 -11.24 -55.04
CA GLU A 224 21.51 -10.77 -55.29
C GLU A 224 21.61 -9.94 -56.59
N PRO A 225 22.25 -8.75 -56.57
CA PRO A 225 22.45 -7.92 -57.76
C PRO A 225 23.36 -8.60 -58.80
N ASP A 226 23.04 -8.40 -60.09
CA ASP A 226 23.56 -9.21 -61.21
C ASP A 226 25.09 -9.15 -61.44
N ALA A 227 25.79 -8.21 -60.80
CA ALA A 227 27.24 -8.12 -60.83
C ALA A 227 27.92 -9.36 -60.18
N GLU A 228 27.41 -9.84 -59.05
CA GLU A 228 28.07 -10.90 -58.29
C GLU A 228 27.84 -12.29 -58.93
N LYS A 229 26.69 -12.49 -59.58
CA LYS A 229 26.40 -13.66 -60.45
C LYS A 229 27.45 -13.83 -61.55
N ARG A 230 27.92 -12.75 -62.16
CA ARG A 230 28.97 -12.79 -63.21
C ARG A 230 30.34 -13.17 -62.64
N ARG A 231 30.70 -12.66 -61.45
CA ARG A 231 31.92 -13.08 -60.71
C ARG A 231 31.89 -14.56 -60.32
N ARG A 232 30.78 -15.05 -59.77
CA ARG A 232 30.60 -16.48 -59.41
C ARG A 232 30.71 -17.40 -60.63
N LYS A 233 30.03 -17.09 -61.75
CA LYS A 233 30.14 -17.87 -63.00
C LYS A 233 31.57 -17.94 -63.54
N HIS A 234 32.36 -16.85 -63.46
CA HIS A 234 33.72 -16.87 -63.97
C HIS A 234 34.68 -17.72 -63.10
N LYS A 235 34.54 -17.69 -61.77
CA LYS A 235 35.35 -18.53 -60.86
C LYS A 235 35.06 -20.03 -61.01
N LEU A 236 33.80 -20.41 -61.19
CA LEU A 236 33.41 -21.81 -61.40
C LEU A 236 33.98 -22.35 -62.73
N ARG A 237 33.83 -21.60 -63.83
CA ARG A 237 34.28 -22.02 -65.17
C ARG A 237 35.80 -22.22 -65.28
N ASN A 238 36.60 -21.56 -64.43
CA ASN A 238 38.06 -21.75 -64.38
C ASN A 238 38.51 -22.93 -63.52
N LYS A 239 37.65 -23.53 -62.67
CA LYS A 239 38.03 -24.67 -61.82
C LYS A 239 37.74 -26.04 -62.48
N GLN A 240 36.79 -26.10 -63.41
CA GLN A 240 36.42 -27.34 -64.13
C GLN A 240 37.37 -27.70 -65.30
N VAL A 241 38.41 -26.92 -65.58
CA VAL A 241 39.31 -27.11 -66.75
C VAL A 241 40.78 -27.28 -66.32
N ARG A 242 41.04 -27.82 -65.13
CA ARG A 242 42.42 -27.96 -64.60
C ARG A 242 42.77 -29.24 -63.84
N ASN A 243 41.86 -30.21 -63.73
CA ASN A 243 42.20 -31.59 -63.35
C ASN A 243 41.24 -32.55 -64.08
N ALA A 244 41.63 -32.91 -65.30
CA ALA A 244 41.19 -34.08 -66.02
C ALA A 244 42.46 -34.75 -66.59
N ASN A 245 42.41 -36.05 -66.82
CA ASN A 245 43.54 -37.00 -66.94
C ASN A 245 44.13 -37.43 -65.59
N ASN A 246 44.20 -38.72 -65.24
CA ASN A 246 43.60 -39.90 -65.88
C ASN A 246 43.48 -41.08 -64.87
N ASP A 247 42.40 -41.86 -64.97
CA ASP A 247 42.29 -43.34 -64.82
C ASP A 247 42.90 -44.12 -63.62
N HIS A 248 42.28 -45.17 -63.04
CA HIS A 248 40.99 -45.87 -63.31
C HIS A 248 40.38 -46.42 -62.00
N SER A 249 39.05 -46.37 -61.84
CA SER A 249 38.16 -47.44 -61.31
C SER A 249 36.71 -46.93 -61.14
N VAL A 250 35.73 -47.84 -61.19
CA VAL A 250 34.30 -47.62 -61.56
C VAL A 250 33.48 -48.76 -60.91
N ASP A 251 32.25 -48.62 -60.37
CA ASP A 251 31.41 -47.49 -59.90
C ASP A 251 30.27 -48.11 -59.01
N GLY A 252 29.36 -47.38 -58.34
CA GLY A 252 29.21 -45.93 -58.18
C GLY A 252 27.84 -45.57 -57.57
N THR A 253 27.83 -44.98 -56.37
CA THR A 253 26.64 -44.35 -55.75
C THR A 253 27.05 -43.03 -55.06
N PRO A 254 26.30 -41.93 -55.22
CA PRO A 254 26.66 -40.66 -54.58
C PRO A 254 26.40 -40.71 -53.06
N VAL A 255 27.47 -40.76 -52.28
CA VAL A 255 27.42 -40.54 -50.83
C VAL A 255 27.39 -39.03 -50.59
N GLU A 256 26.31 -38.49 -50.01
CA GLU A 256 26.32 -37.12 -49.51
C GLU A 256 27.32 -37.02 -48.35
N GLU A 257 28.28 -36.09 -48.45
CA GLU A 257 29.31 -35.91 -47.42
C GLU A 257 28.67 -35.52 -46.07
N ALA A 258 28.89 -36.33 -45.04
CA ALA A 258 28.38 -36.04 -43.70
C ALA A 258 28.92 -34.70 -43.17
N PRO A 259 28.09 -33.88 -42.49
CA PRO A 259 28.54 -32.62 -41.92
C PRO A 259 29.67 -32.86 -40.91
N LYS A 260 30.78 -32.14 -41.08
CA LYS A 260 32.01 -32.37 -40.31
C LYS A 260 31.77 -32.03 -38.84
N ARG A 261 31.93 -33.02 -37.96
CA ARG A 261 31.81 -32.87 -36.49
C ARG A 261 32.72 -31.72 -36.01
N ARG A 262 32.11 -30.59 -35.68
CA ARG A 262 32.76 -29.42 -35.07
C ARG A 262 32.72 -29.60 -33.56
N LEU A 263 33.87 -29.76 -32.93
CA LEU A 263 33.98 -29.69 -31.47
C LEU A 263 33.89 -28.22 -31.06
N LEU A 264 32.95 -27.90 -30.17
CA LEU A 264 32.83 -26.59 -29.52
C LEU A 264 34.08 -26.33 -28.68
N LYS A 265 34.43 -25.06 -28.48
CA LYS A 265 35.44 -24.68 -27.49
C LYS A 265 34.79 -24.64 -26.10
N ASP A 266 35.59 -24.90 -25.06
CA ASP A 266 35.14 -24.79 -23.67
C ASP A 266 34.53 -23.41 -23.40
N GLY A 267 33.22 -23.37 -23.13
CA GLY A 267 32.44 -22.15 -22.89
C GLY A 267 31.39 -21.79 -23.95
N GLU A 268 31.39 -22.42 -25.14
CA GLU A 268 30.32 -22.23 -26.12
C GLU A 268 29.16 -23.21 -25.85
N GLN A 269 27.96 -22.70 -25.56
CA GLN A 269 26.72 -23.50 -25.49
C GLN A 269 25.84 -23.23 -26.72
N GLN A 270 25.29 -24.28 -27.32
CA GLN A 270 24.31 -24.19 -28.41
C GLN A 270 23.07 -25.04 -28.11
N PRO A 271 21.86 -24.56 -28.48
CA PRO A 271 20.61 -25.28 -28.23
C PRO A 271 20.54 -26.65 -28.92
N LEU A 272 19.88 -27.60 -28.25
CA LEU A 272 19.59 -28.95 -28.74
C LEU A 272 18.49 -28.92 -29.81
N LEU A 273 18.90 -28.63 -31.05
CA LEU A 273 18.01 -28.58 -32.21
C LEU A 273 18.00 -29.88 -33.04
N MET A 274 19.14 -30.58 -33.12
CA MET A 274 19.32 -31.78 -33.95
C MET A 274 20.05 -32.89 -33.18
N VAL A 275 19.64 -34.15 -33.39
CA VAL A 275 20.22 -35.36 -32.78
C VAL A 275 20.56 -36.44 -33.81
N GLU A 276 21.55 -37.26 -33.45
CA GLU A 276 21.90 -38.54 -34.06
C GLU A 276 21.19 -39.67 -33.26
N VAL A 277 20.40 -40.53 -33.92
CA VAL A 277 19.52 -41.53 -33.28
C VAL A 277 19.62 -42.93 -33.87
N GLU A 278 19.33 -43.94 -33.06
CA GLU A 278 19.23 -45.37 -33.45
C GLU A 278 17.82 -45.94 -33.19
N ASN A 279 17.40 -46.94 -33.96
CA ASN A 279 16.09 -47.59 -33.82
C ASN A 279 16.08 -48.65 -32.69
N VAL A 280 15.16 -48.52 -31.74
CA VAL A 280 15.05 -49.42 -30.57
C VAL A 280 14.23 -50.68 -30.93
N LYS A 281 14.90 -51.83 -31.06
CA LYS A 281 14.30 -53.14 -31.36
C LYS A 281 14.11 -53.96 -30.07
N HIS A 282 12.93 -54.55 -29.88
CA HIS A 282 12.61 -55.44 -28.75
C HIS A 282 13.43 -56.73 -28.76
N GLU A 283 13.56 -57.36 -27.59
CA GLU A 283 14.16 -58.70 -27.46
C GLU A 283 13.24 -59.81 -28.02
N SER A 284 13.83 -60.92 -28.45
CA SER A 284 13.13 -62.03 -29.10
C SER A 284 12.38 -62.93 -28.11
N PHE A 285 11.18 -62.51 -27.73
CA PHE A 285 10.33 -63.21 -26.76
C PHE A 285 9.81 -64.59 -27.26
N LYS A 286 9.63 -65.51 -26.31
CA LYS A 286 8.92 -66.79 -26.53
C LYS A 286 7.43 -66.62 -26.19
N HIS A 287 6.55 -67.26 -26.95
CA HIS A 287 5.10 -67.22 -26.72
C HIS A 287 4.69 -68.20 -25.60
N THR A 288 5.08 -67.91 -24.35
CA THR A 288 4.67 -68.68 -23.16
C THR A 288 3.17 -68.52 -22.87
N GLU A 289 2.62 -69.41 -22.04
CA GLU A 289 1.22 -69.32 -21.61
C GLU A 289 0.98 -68.09 -20.71
N GLU A 290 1.97 -67.68 -19.94
CA GLU A 290 1.97 -66.47 -19.11
C GLU A 290 1.75 -65.21 -19.95
N VAL A 291 2.48 -65.06 -21.07
CA VAL A 291 2.32 -63.93 -22.00
C VAL A 291 0.91 -63.91 -22.58
N LYS A 292 0.33 -65.07 -22.91
CA LYS A 292 -1.06 -65.16 -23.39
C LYS A 292 -2.07 -64.77 -22.32
N ALA A 293 -1.87 -65.22 -21.07
CA ALA A 293 -2.74 -64.89 -19.94
C ALA A 293 -2.71 -63.39 -19.60
N LEU A 294 -1.51 -62.80 -19.52
CA LEU A 294 -1.33 -61.35 -19.34
C LEU A 294 -2.01 -60.55 -20.46
N THR A 295 -1.82 -60.97 -21.72
CA THR A 295 -2.46 -60.34 -22.89
C THR A 295 -3.99 -60.36 -22.79
N GLN A 296 -4.58 -61.47 -22.35
CA GLN A 296 -6.03 -61.59 -22.17
C GLN A 296 -6.58 -60.74 -21.01
N GLU A 297 -5.87 -60.66 -19.89
CA GLU A 297 -6.27 -59.82 -18.75
C GLU A 297 -6.14 -58.32 -19.08
N VAL A 298 -5.12 -57.90 -19.83
CA VAL A 298 -4.99 -56.52 -20.36
C VAL A 298 -6.18 -56.16 -21.27
N ILE A 299 -6.53 -57.04 -22.22
CA ILE A 299 -7.70 -56.85 -23.11
C ILE A 299 -9.00 -56.76 -22.30
N LYS A 300 -9.12 -57.51 -21.20
CA LYS A 300 -10.28 -57.46 -20.30
C LYS A 300 -10.33 -56.15 -19.52
N THR A 301 -9.25 -55.70 -18.89
CA THR A 301 -9.24 -54.43 -18.14
C THR A 301 -9.50 -53.22 -19.05
N ILE A 302 -8.96 -53.22 -20.27
CA ILE A 302 -9.27 -52.19 -21.28
C ILE A 302 -10.78 -52.19 -21.59
N ARG A 303 -11.40 -53.37 -21.79
CA ARG A 303 -12.84 -53.49 -22.03
C ARG A 303 -13.67 -52.95 -20.86
N ASP A 304 -13.28 -53.24 -19.64
CA ASP A 304 -13.99 -52.83 -18.44
C ASP A 304 -13.98 -51.29 -18.28
N ILE A 305 -12.85 -50.62 -18.53
CA ILE A 305 -12.73 -49.15 -18.57
C ILE A 305 -13.71 -48.54 -19.60
N ILE A 306 -13.79 -49.10 -20.81
CA ILE A 306 -14.67 -48.62 -21.90
C ILE A 306 -16.17 -48.77 -21.55
N THR A 307 -16.53 -49.71 -20.68
CA THR A 307 -17.92 -49.83 -20.19
C THR A 307 -18.26 -48.82 -19.11
N MET A 308 -17.27 -48.33 -18.36
CA MET A 308 -17.43 -47.33 -17.31
C MET A 308 -17.42 -45.89 -17.84
N ASN A 309 -16.56 -45.58 -18.83
CA ASN A 309 -16.49 -44.27 -19.46
C ASN A 309 -16.66 -44.37 -21.00
N PRO A 310 -17.82 -43.97 -21.56
CA PRO A 310 -18.10 -44.05 -23.00
C PRO A 310 -17.15 -43.25 -23.90
N LEU A 311 -16.46 -42.20 -23.40
CA LEU A 311 -15.63 -41.32 -24.23
C LEU A 311 -14.46 -42.08 -24.87
N TYR A 312 -13.82 -43.00 -24.13
CA TYR A 312 -12.76 -43.86 -24.67
C TYR A 312 -13.24 -44.75 -25.83
N ARG A 313 -14.54 -45.03 -25.92
CA ARG A 313 -15.13 -45.86 -26.98
C ARG A 313 -14.97 -45.19 -28.35
N GLU A 314 -15.14 -43.88 -28.42
CA GLU A 314 -15.02 -43.12 -29.67
C GLU A 314 -13.55 -43.01 -30.10
N SER A 315 -12.64 -42.71 -29.16
CA SER A 315 -11.19 -42.70 -29.41
C SER A 315 -10.68 -44.06 -29.91
N LEU A 316 -11.14 -45.16 -29.31
CA LEU A 316 -10.77 -46.51 -29.72
C LEU A 316 -11.43 -46.94 -31.04
N GLN A 317 -12.67 -46.54 -31.31
CA GLN A 317 -13.27 -46.74 -32.63
C GLN A 317 -12.48 -46.02 -33.71
N GLN A 318 -12.07 -44.76 -33.49
CA GLN A 318 -11.21 -44.03 -34.43
C GLN A 318 -9.90 -44.80 -34.72
N MET A 319 -9.22 -45.31 -33.70
CA MET A 319 -7.98 -46.10 -33.86
C MET A 319 -8.18 -47.46 -34.52
N LEU A 320 -9.31 -48.13 -34.32
CA LEU A 320 -9.59 -49.48 -34.85
C LEU A 320 -9.93 -49.52 -36.36
N HIS A 321 -10.03 -48.38 -37.05
CA HIS A 321 -10.26 -48.35 -38.51
C HIS A 321 -9.08 -48.88 -39.35
N GLN A 322 -7.89 -49.06 -38.76
CA GLN A 322 -6.79 -49.74 -39.42
C GLN A 322 -6.96 -51.26 -39.27
N ASN A 323 -7.16 -51.98 -40.38
CA ASN A 323 -7.46 -53.43 -40.44
C ASN A 323 -6.29 -54.33 -39.96
N GLN A 324 -5.96 -54.29 -38.67
CA GLN A 324 -4.98 -55.15 -38.02
C GLN A 324 -5.61 -55.85 -36.81
N ARG A 325 -5.24 -57.13 -36.59
CA ARG A 325 -5.67 -57.87 -35.40
C ARG A 325 -4.90 -57.39 -34.17
N VAL A 326 -5.43 -56.38 -33.50
CA VAL A 326 -4.87 -55.78 -32.28
C VAL A 326 -4.56 -56.82 -31.20
N VAL A 327 -5.34 -57.91 -31.15
CA VAL A 327 -5.19 -59.04 -30.22
C VAL A 327 -3.86 -59.81 -30.39
N ASP A 328 -3.29 -59.82 -31.60
CA ASP A 328 -2.17 -60.72 -31.95
C ASP A 328 -0.78 -60.11 -31.65
N ASN A 329 -0.69 -58.86 -31.20
CA ASN A 329 0.58 -58.17 -30.92
C ASN A 329 0.63 -57.57 -29.49
N PRO A 330 1.33 -58.24 -28.54
CA PRO A 330 1.44 -57.77 -27.16
C PRO A 330 2.08 -56.38 -26.98
N VAL A 331 3.04 -55.99 -27.84
CA VAL A 331 3.69 -54.67 -27.76
C VAL A 331 2.67 -53.56 -28.00
N TYR A 332 1.89 -53.69 -29.08
CA TYR A 332 0.89 -52.69 -29.43
C TYR A 332 -0.25 -52.62 -28.39
N LEU A 333 -0.57 -53.73 -27.72
CA LEU A 333 -1.50 -53.73 -26.58
C LEU A 333 -0.94 -53.00 -25.36
N CYS A 334 0.37 -53.07 -25.09
CA CYS A 334 1.01 -52.29 -24.02
C CYS A 334 0.97 -50.79 -24.33
N ASP A 335 1.32 -50.42 -25.57
CA ASP A 335 1.31 -49.05 -26.07
C ASP A 335 -0.11 -48.46 -26.03
N LEU A 336 -1.12 -49.26 -26.42
CA LEU A 336 -2.52 -48.89 -26.34
C LEU A 336 -3.00 -48.74 -24.89
N GLY A 337 -2.64 -49.67 -24.01
CA GLY A 337 -2.95 -49.57 -22.57
C GLY A 337 -2.38 -48.31 -21.93
N ALA A 338 -1.13 -47.98 -22.23
CA ALA A 338 -0.48 -46.76 -21.76
C ALA A 338 -1.13 -45.49 -22.34
N SER A 339 -1.54 -45.49 -23.61
CA SER A 339 -2.21 -44.34 -24.25
C SER A 339 -3.58 -43.98 -23.66
N LEU A 340 -4.26 -44.94 -23.02
CA LEU A 340 -5.58 -44.76 -22.43
C LEU A 340 -5.53 -44.32 -20.96
N SER A 341 -4.40 -44.53 -20.28
CA SER A 341 -4.26 -44.26 -18.85
C SER A 341 -3.67 -42.87 -18.58
N ALA A 342 -4.23 -42.17 -17.60
CA ALA A 342 -3.76 -40.89 -17.10
C ALA A 342 -2.65 -41.07 -16.02
N ALA A 343 -1.70 -41.97 -16.26
CA ALA A 343 -0.60 -42.28 -15.36
C ALA A 343 0.50 -41.19 -15.37
N GLU A 344 1.43 -41.27 -14.41
CA GLU A 344 2.52 -40.29 -14.29
C GLU A 344 3.52 -40.38 -15.46
N PRO A 345 4.20 -39.27 -15.82
CA PRO A 345 5.14 -39.22 -16.95
C PRO A 345 6.21 -40.31 -16.90
N ALA A 346 6.73 -40.60 -15.70
CA ALA A 346 7.74 -41.63 -15.47
C ALA A 346 7.20 -43.05 -15.74
N GLU A 347 6.01 -43.40 -15.22
CA GLU A 347 5.41 -44.72 -15.43
C GLU A 347 5.10 -45.00 -16.91
N LEU A 348 4.71 -43.96 -17.67
CA LEU A 348 4.52 -44.06 -19.11
C LEU A 348 5.86 -44.21 -19.86
N GLN A 349 6.92 -43.53 -19.40
CA GLN A 349 8.25 -43.61 -20.00
C GLN A 349 8.93 -44.96 -19.71
N GLU A 350 8.75 -45.56 -18.54
CA GLU A 350 9.19 -46.93 -18.24
C GLU A 350 8.61 -47.94 -19.24
N ILE A 351 7.31 -47.82 -19.55
CA ILE A 351 6.67 -48.66 -20.58
C ILE A 351 7.22 -48.36 -21.98
N LEU A 352 7.60 -47.12 -22.29
CA LEU A 352 8.24 -46.78 -23.56
C LEU A 352 9.66 -47.36 -23.66
N GLU A 353 10.44 -47.36 -22.58
CA GLU A 353 11.83 -47.84 -22.52
C GLU A 353 11.93 -49.38 -22.48
N GLU A 354 11.05 -50.06 -21.73
CA GLU A 354 11.14 -51.51 -21.50
C GLU A 354 11.20 -52.34 -22.81
N MET A 355 12.14 -53.29 -22.83
CA MET A 355 12.49 -54.14 -23.96
C MET A 355 11.89 -55.54 -23.82
N ASP A 356 11.71 -56.00 -22.58
CA ASP A 356 11.20 -57.33 -22.24
C ASP A 356 9.67 -57.33 -22.15
N ILE A 357 9.04 -58.01 -23.10
CA ILE A 357 7.58 -57.94 -23.36
C ILE A 357 6.70 -58.42 -22.19
N PRO A 358 7.04 -59.49 -21.42
CA PRO A 358 6.28 -59.89 -20.23
C PRO A 358 6.32 -58.83 -19.12
N LYS A 359 7.47 -58.16 -18.90
CA LYS A 359 7.56 -57.04 -17.94
C LYS A 359 6.71 -55.86 -18.38
N ARG A 360 6.83 -55.46 -19.66
CA ARG A 360 6.03 -54.37 -20.27
C ARG A 360 4.52 -54.62 -20.15
N LEU A 361 4.08 -55.88 -20.35
CA LEU A 361 2.69 -56.30 -20.15
C LEU A 361 2.24 -56.13 -18.68
N MET A 362 3.08 -56.51 -17.71
CA MET A 362 2.76 -56.37 -16.28
C MET A 362 2.71 -54.90 -15.84
N LEU A 363 3.63 -54.05 -16.33
CA LEU A 363 3.60 -52.61 -16.10
C LEU A 363 2.31 -51.98 -16.66
N SER A 364 2.01 -52.24 -17.94
CA SER A 364 0.78 -51.75 -18.60
C SER A 364 -0.50 -52.21 -17.88
N LEU A 365 -0.55 -53.47 -17.46
CA LEU A 365 -1.68 -54.02 -16.70
C LEU A 365 -1.85 -53.36 -15.32
N SER A 366 -0.75 -52.97 -14.67
CA SER A 366 -0.77 -52.25 -13.39
C SER A 366 -1.46 -50.89 -13.53
N LEU A 367 -1.05 -50.10 -14.53
CA LEU A 367 -1.62 -48.77 -14.79
C LEU A 367 -3.11 -48.86 -15.16
N LEU A 368 -3.47 -49.80 -16.04
CA LEU A 368 -4.87 -50.05 -16.40
C LEU A 368 -5.74 -50.43 -15.19
N LYS A 369 -5.19 -51.11 -14.19
CA LYS A 369 -5.92 -51.42 -12.94
C LYS A 369 -6.05 -50.21 -12.02
N LYS A 370 -5.08 -49.29 -11.97
CA LYS A 370 -5.24 -47.99 -11.30
C LYS A 370 -6.39 -47.18 -11.93
N GLU A 371 -6.38 -47.06 -13.26
CA GLU A 371 -7.37 -46.30 -14.05
C GLU A 371 -8.80 -46.84 -13.87
N LEU A 372 -8.95 -48.16 -13.80
CA LEU A 372 -10.25 -48.81 -13.60
C LEU A 372 -10.86 -48.51 -12.21
N GLU A 373 -10.05 -48.44 -11.15
CA GLU A 373 -10.55 -48.03 -9.82
C GLU A 373 -10.85 -46.53 -9.74
N LEU A 374 -10.04 -45.68 -10.40
CA LEU A 374 -10.29 -44.24 -10.53
C LEU A 374 -11.63 -43.99 -11.25
N SER A 375 -11.88 -44.69 -12.35
CA SER A 375 -13.14 -44.64 -13.12
C SER A 375 -14.35 -45.07 -12.27
N LYS A 376 -14.22 -46.11 -11.43
CA LYS A 376 -15.27 -46.53 -10.48
C LYS A 376 -15.55 -45.46 -9.43
N LEU A 377 -14.51 -44.82 -8.89
CA LEU A 377 -14.65 -43.76 -7.89
C LEU A 377 -15.37 -42.53 -8.46
N GLN A 378 -15.00 -42.08 -9.66
CA GLN A 378 -15.71 -41.00 -10.37
C GLN A 378 -17.19 -41.33 -10.57
N ALA A 379 -17.51 -42.54 -11.03
CA ALA A 379 -18.89 -43.00 -11.24
C ALA A 379 -19.70 -43.08 -9.93
N LYS A 380 -19.05 -43.27 -8.77
CA LYS A 380 -19.70 -43.18 -7.45
C LYS A 380 -19.95 -41.74 -7.04
N ILE A 381 -18.93 -40.87 -7.15
CA ILE A 381 -19.02 -39.44 -6.80
C ILE A 381 -20.13 -38.75 -7.62
N GLY A 382 -20.24 -39.03 -8.92
CA GLY A 382 -21.30 -38.50 -9.77
C GLY A 382 -22.71 -38.80 -9.25
N ARG A 383 -22.95 -40.01 -8.73
CA ARG A 383 -24.25 -40.39 -8.13
C ARG A 383 -24.52 -39.65 -6.82
N GLU A 384 -23.53 -39.55 -5.94
CA GLU A 384 -23.67 -38.81 -4.67
C GLU A 384 -23.90 -37.30 -4.89
N VAL A 385 -23.29 -36.72 -5.94
CA VAL A 385 -23.54 -35.34 -6.36
C VAL A 385 -24.95 -35.20 -6.95
N GLU A 386 -25.38 -36.10 -7.85
CA GLU A 386 -26.75 -36.12 -8.37
C GLU A 386 -27.80 -36.21 -7.26
N GLU A 387 -27.61 -37.06 -6.25
CA GLU A 387 -28.53 -37.17 -5.12
C GLU A 387 -28.58 -35.88 -4.28
N LYS A 388 -27.43 -35.27 -3.98
CA LYS A 388 -27.37 -33.97 -3.28
C LYS A 388 -28.06 -32.86 -4.07
N VAL A 389 -27.83 -32.79 -5.39
CA VAL A 389 -28.48 -31.80 -6.29
C VAL A 389 -30.00 -32.05 -6.34
N LYS A 390 -30.45 -33.31 -6.48
CA LYS A 390 -31.88 -33.66 -6.45
C LYS A 390 -32.52 -33.30 -5.10
N GLN A 391 -31.83 -33.50 -3.98
CA GLN A 391 -32.30 -33.08 -2.65
C GLN A 391 -32.36 -31.56 -2.49
N GLN A 392 -31.34 -30.81 -2.93
CA GLN A 392 -31.36 -29.34 -2.92
C GLN A 392 -32.47 -28.78 -3.81
N HIS A 393 -32.60 -29.26 -5.04
CA HIS A 393 -33.62 -28.77 -5.97
C HIS A 393 -35.03 -29.11 -5.48
N ARG A 394 -35.24 -30.29 -4.87
CA ARG A 394 -36.50 -30.63 -4.19
C ARG A 394 -36.79 -29.72 -2.99
N LYS A 395 -35.79 -29.37 -2.17
CA LYS A 395 -35.95 -28.41 -1.06
C LYS A 395 -36.31 -27.01 -1.60
N TYR A 396 -35.63 -26.54 -2.65
CA TYR A 396 -35.91 -25.28 -3.32
C TYR A 396 -37.37 -25.23 -3.83
N ILE A 397 -37.82 -26.25 -4.55
CA ILE A 397 -39.19 -26.34 -5.06
C ILE A 397 -40.21 -26.36 -3.90
N LEU A 398 -39.92 -27.07 -2.81
CA LEU A 398 -40.78 -27.06 -1.62
C LEU A 398 -40.80 -25.71 -0.88
N GLN A 399 -39.72 -24.93 -0.92
CA GLN A 399 -39.67 -23.58 -0.35
C GLN A 399 -40.42 -22.57 -1.23
N GLU A 400 -40.26 -22.63 -2.56
CA GLU A 400 -41.07 -21.89 -3.53
C GLU A 400 -42.56 -22.19 -3.34
N GLN A 401 -42.94 -23.47 -3.29
CA GLN A 401 -44.32 -23.89 -3.05
C GLN A 401 -44.84 -23.41 -1.69
N LEU A 402 -44.03 -23.48 -0.62
CA LEU A 402 -44.40 -22.89 0.68
C LEU A 402 -44.62 -21.38 0.60
N LYS A 403 -43.78 -20.64 -0.13
CA LYS A 403 -43.91 -19.18 -0.29
C LYS A 403 -45.18 -18.83 -1.08
N VAL A 404 -45.49 -19.57 -2.15
CA VAL A 404 -46.75 -19.41 -2.90
C VAL A 404 -47.96 -19.72 -2.02
N ILE A 405 -47.95 -20.84 -1.29
CA ILE A 405 -49.06 -21.25 -0.40
C ILE A 405 -49.27 -20.22 0.72
N LYS A 406 -48.22 -19.73 1.37
CA LYS A 406 -48.33 -18.69 2.41
C LYS A 406 -48.85 -17.36 1.86
N LYS A 407 -48.49 -17.01 0.62
CA LYS A 407 -48.98 -15.82 -0.09
C LYS A 407 -50.46 -15.95 -0.45
N GLU A 408 -50.93 -17.11 -0.88
CA GLU A 408 -52.37 -17.38 -1.08
C GLU A 408 -53.16 -17.38 0.24
N LEU A 409 -52.55 -17.84 1.34
CA LEU A 409 -53.15 -17.81 2.68
C LEU A 409 -53.20 -16.40 3.31
N GLY A 410 -52.49 -15.42 2.75
CA GLY A 410 -52.48 -14.03 3.25
C GLY A 410 -51.80 -13.82 4.61
N ILE A 411 -50.95 -14.77 5.04
CA ILE A 411 -50.34 -14.76 6.38
C ILE A 411 -49.00 -14.00 6.42
N GLU A 412 -48.29 -13.91 5.29
CA GLU A 412 -47.04 -13.15 5.19
C GLU A 412 -47.28 -11.71 4.70
N LYS A 413 -46.96 -10.72 5.56
CA LYS A 413 -46.29 -9.51 5.08
C LYS A 413 -44.96 -9.95 4.47
N ASP A 414 -44.56 -9.40 3.32
CA ASP A 414 -43.28 -9.79 2.72
C ASP A 414 -42.13 -9.32 3.63
N ASP A 415 -40.97 -10.00 3.61
CA ASP A 415 -39.81 -9.61 4.42
C ASP A 415 -39.38 -8.16 4.11
N LYS A 416 -39.65 -7.70 2.89
CA LYS A 416 -39.47 -6.30 2.46
C LYS A 416 -40.42 -5.34 3.18
N ASP A 417 -41.70 -5.69 3.29
CA ASP A 417 -42.72 -4.85 3.93
C ASP A 417 -42.40 -4.65 5.41
N ALA A 418 -41.97 -5.70 6.11
CA ALA A 418 -41.54 -5.64 7.50
C ALA A 418 -40.31 -4.72 7.70
N ILE A 419 -39.38 -4.70 6.74
CA ILE A 419 -38.23 -3.78 6.74
C ILE A 419 -38.69 -2.33 6.48
N GLY A 420 -39.57 -2.10 5.49
CA GLY A 420 -40.09 -0.78 5.15
C GLY A 420 -40.96 -0.17 6.26
N GLU A 421 -41.81 -0.98 6.90
CA GLU A 421 -42.65 -0.58 8.04
C GLU A 421 -41.80 -0.17 9.24
N LYS A 422 -40.75 -0.94 9.57
CA LYS A 422 -39.76 -0.60 10.61
C LYS A 422 -39.00 0.70 10.32
N TYR A 423 -38.67 0.97 9.05
CA TYR A 423 -38.05 2.24 8.67
C TYR A 423 -39.02 3.41 8.81
N ARG A 424 -40.28 3.26 8.39
CA ARG A 424 -41.35 4.27 8.60
C ARG A 424 -41.61 4.53 10.08
N GLU A 425 -41.62 3.49 10.92
CA GLU A 425 -41.79 3.60 12.37
C GLU A 425 -40.72 4.50 13.01
N ARG A 426 -39.44 4.29 12.68
CA ARG A 426 -38.31 5.14 13.12
C ARG A 426 -38.39 6.62 12.68
N ILE A 427 -39.20 6.93 11.66
CA ILE A 427 -39.35 8.29 11.11
C ILE A 427 -40.52 9.02 11.77
N LYS A 428 -41.60 8.33 12.18
CA LYS A 428 -42.82 8.95 12.75
C LYS A 428 -42.56 9.89 13.94
N GLU A 429 -41.52 9.61 14.72
CA GLU A 429 -41.16 10.37 15.93
C GLU A 429 -40.15 11.51 15.66
N LYS A 430 -39.72 11.70 14.40
CA LYS A 430 -38.61 12.60 14.00
C LYS A 430 -39.08 13.72 13.07
N VAL A 431 -38.48 14.90 13.23
CA VAL A 431 -38.75 16.05 12.35
C VAL A 431 -37.72 16.06 11.22
N VAL A 432 -37.99 15.27 10.18
CA VAL A 432 -37.11 15.14 9.01
C VAL A 432 -37.29 16.33 8.04
N PRO A 433 -36.22 16.99 7.58
CA PRO A 433 -36.31 18.03 6.54
C PRO A 433 -36.90 17.49 5.23
N LYS A 434 -37.71 18.28 4.51
CA LYS A 434 -38.43 17.84 3.30
C LYS A 434 -37.53 17.14 2.27
N ALA A 435 -36.43 17.78 1.89
CA ALA A 435 -35.48 17.22 0.92
C ALA A 435 -34.85 15.87 1.34
N VAL A 436 -34.80 15.58 2.65
CA VAL A 436 -34.35 14.28 3.16
C VAL A 436 -35.51 13.28 3.20
N ALA A 437 -36.73 13.72 3.53
CA ALA A 437 -37.94 12.90 3.50
C ALA A 437 -38.24 12.40 2.08
N ASP A 438 -38.15 13.28 1.07
CA ASP A 438 -38.38 12.96 -0.34
C ASP A 438 -37.42 11.83 -0.81
N VAL A 439 -36.13 11.94 -0.48
CA VAL A 439 -35.09 10.94 -0.79
C VAL A 439 -35.33 9.61 -0.04
N ILE A 440 -35.81 9.67 1.20
CA ILE A 440 -36.18 8.46 1.96
C ILE A 440 -37.38 7.76 1.32
N GLU A 441 -38.39 8.48 0.84
CA GLU A 441 -39.55 7.87 0.16
C GLU A 441 -39.17 7.26 -1.21
N GLU A 442 -38.28 7.91 -1.97
CA GLU A 442 -37.74 7.35 -3.22
C GLU A 442 -36.98 6.03 -2.97
N GLU A 443 -36.03 6.02 -2.04
CA GLU A 443 -35.21 4.83 -1.75
C GLU A 443 -36.01 3.72 -1.04
N LEU A 444 -37.04 4.04 -0.24
CA LEU A 444 -38.01 3.05 0.26
C LEU A 444 -38.84 2.44 -0.88
N THR A 445 -39.26 3.24 -1.86
CA THR A 445 -40.02 2.75 -3.02
C THR A 445 -39.16 1.82 -3.86
N LYS A 446 -37.91 2.20 -4.11
CA LYS A 446 -36.88 1.41 -4.81
C LYS A 446 -36.54 0.10 -4.07
N LEU A 447 -36.45 0.10 -2.75
CA LEU A 447 -36.20 -1.10 -1.94
C LEU A 447 -37.27 -2.19 -2.16
N ASN A 448 -38.53 -1.79 -2.38
CA ASN A 448 -39.62 -2.74 -2.65
C ASN A 448 -39.49 -3.42 -4.02
N PHE A 449 -39.04 -2.69 -5.04
CA PHE A 449 -38.77 -3.24 -6.37
C PHE A 449 -37.53 -4.13 -6.41
N LEU A 450 -36.44 -3.75 -5.72
CA LEU A 450 -35.17 -4.50 -5.72
C LEU A 450 -35.30 -5.91 -5.15
N GLU A 451 -34.69 -6.91 -5.79
CA GLU A 451 -34.66 -8.28 -5.30
C GLU A 451 -33.75 -8.44 -4.07
N SER A 452 -34.19 -9.20 -3.07
CA SER A 452 -33.51 -9.37 -1.78
C SER A 452 -32.11 -10.01 -1.87
N HIS A 453 -31.77 -10.61 -3.02
CA HIS A 453 -30.45 -11.19 -3.31
C HIS A 453 -29.52 -10.23 -4.07
N SER A 454 -30.00 -9.06 -4.52
CA SER A 454 -29.17 -8.06 -5.20
C SER A 454 -28.17 -7.40 -4.25
N SER A 455 -26.99 -7.05 -4.77
CA SER A 455 -26.04 -6.18 -4.08
C SER A 455 -26.64 -4.79 -3.80
N GLU A 456 -27.43 -4.27 -4.74
CA GLU A 456 -28.09 -2.97 -4.63
C GLU A 456 -29.15 -2.93 -3.52
N PHE A 457 -29.84 -4.05 -3.26
CA PHE A 457 -30.77 -4.17 -2.14
C PHE A 457 -30.04 -3.99 -0.80
N ASN A 458 -28.86 -4.58 -0.65
CA ASN A 458 -28.05 -4.41 0.56
C ASN A 458 -27.47 -2.99 0.68
N VAL A 459 -27.07 -2.35 -0.42
CA VAL A 459 -26.61 -0.94 -0.42
C VAL A 459 -27.75 0.00 -0.02
N THR A 460 -28.92 -0.12 -0.66
CA THR A 460 -30.12 0.69 -0.39
C THR A 460 -30.61 0.48 1.05
N ARG A 461 -30.64 -0.76 1.54
CA ARG A 461 -30.99 -1.10 2.92
C ARG A 461 -30.02 -0.48 3.93
N ASN A 462 -28.72 -0.50 3.67
CA ASN A 462 -27.73 0.12 4.55
C ASN A 462 -27.87 1.64 4.55
N TYR A 463 -28.06 2.25 3.38
CA TYR A 463 -28.32 3.68 3.23
C TYR A 463 -29.56 4.14 4.02
N LEU A 464 -30.67 3.39 3.91
CA LEU A 464 -31.88 3.62 4.70
C LEU A 464 -31.68 3.38 6.21
N ASP A 465 -30.85 2.43 6.65
CA ASP A 465 -30.51 2.31 8.09
C ASP A 465 -29.70 3.52 8.59
N TRP A 466 -28.80 4.08 7.78
CA TRP A 466 -28.11 5.32 8.12
C TRP A 466 -29.09 6.51 8.22
N LEU A 467 -29.85 6.79 7.15
CA LEU A 467 -30.81 7.91 7.12
C LEU A 467 -31.88 7.81 8.23
N THR A 468 -32.44 6.62 8.48
CA THR A 468 -33.47 6.45 9.52
C THR A 468 -32.92 6.43 10.94
N THR A 469 -31.64 6.12 11.15
CA THR A 469 -31.05 6.16 12.50
C THR A 469 -30.69 7.59 12.92
N LEU A 470 -30.29 8.46 11.98
CA LEU A 470 -29.89 9.84 12.27
C LEU A 470 -30.95 10.63 13.06
N PRO A 471 -30.54 11.54 13.98
CA PRO A 471 -31.41 12.11 15.01
C PRO A 471 -32.21 13.33 14.55
N TRP A 472 -32.81 13.30 13.36
CA TRP A 472 -33.50 14.45 12.76
C TRP A 472 -34.53 15.11 13.68
N GLY A 473 -34.30 16.38 14.02
CA GLY A 473 -35.11 17.18 14.94
C GLY A 473 -34.95 16.87 16.43
N VAL A 474 -34.05 15.96 16.82
CA VAL A 474 -33.86 15.51 18.21
C VAL A 474 -32.65 16.23 18.82
N MET A 475 -32.88 17.03 19.86
CA MET A 475 -31.85 17.81 20.56
C MET A 475 -31.80 17.43 22.04
N SER A 476 -30.63 17.49 22.66
CA SER A 476 -30.50 17.45 24.13
C SER A 476 -30.95 18.79 24.73
N GLU A 477 -31.65 18.75 25.86
CA GLU A 477 -32.01 19.94 26.64
C GLU A 477 -30.75 20.63 27.19
N GLU A 478 -30.50 21.86 26.77
CA GLU A 478 -29.25 22.56 27.07
C GLU A 478 -29.34 23.31 28.40
N ASN A 479 -28.38 23.07 29.28
CA ASN A 479 -28.26 23.83 30.52
C ASN A 479 -27.40 25.07 30.29
N LEU A 480 -27.98 26.24 30.53
CA LEU A 480 -27.34 27.54 30.37
C LEU A 480 -27.22 28.30 31.70
N ASP A 481 -27.36 27.61 32.85
CA ASP A 481 -27.08 28.18 34.16
C ASP A 481 -25.57 28.33 34.40
N ILE A 482 -25.14 29.59 34.58
CA ILE A 482 -23.76 29.99 34.85
C ILE A 482 -23.32 29.50 36.23
N ASP A 483 -24.22 29.45 37.23
CA ASP A 483 -23.87 29.03 38.59
C ASP A 483 -23.63 27.51 38.66
N GLN A 484 -24.43 26.70 37.97
CA GLN A 484 -24.20 25.27 37.82
C GLN A 484 -22.98 24.97 36.94
N ALA A 485 -22.79 25.70 35.84
CA ALA A 485 -21.60 25.54 34.99
C ALA A 485 -20.31 25.84 35.76
N THR A 486 -20.28 26.90 36.57
CA THR A 486 -19.13 27.25 37.45
C THR A 486 -18.82 26.10 38.41
N LYS A 487 -19.82 25.59 39.14
CA LYS A 487 -19.65 24.46 40.07
C LYS A 487 -19.11 23.21 39.39
N ILE A 488 -19.56 22.89 38.18
CA ILE A 488 -19.10 21.72 37.43
C ILE A 488 -17.65 21.88 36.97
N LEU A 489 -17.27 23.06 36.48
CA LEU A 489 -15.90 23.37 36.08
C LEU A 489 -14.94 23.42 37.28
N ASP A 490 -15.39 23.85 38.45
CA ASP A 490 -14.60 23.83 39.70
C ASP A 490 -14.52 22.43 40.33
N GLU A 491 -15.53 21.59 40.17
CA GLU A 491 -15.50 20.18 40.59
C GLU A 491 -14.50 19.36 39.76
N ASP A 492 -14.54 19.47 38.43
CA ASP A 492 -13.72 18.63 37.52
C ASP A 492 -12.27 19.12 37.35
N HIS A 493 -11.97 20.40 37.65
CA HIS A 493 -10.67 21.03 37.34
C HIS A 493 -10.17 22.00 38.43
N TYR A 494 -8.94 21.81 38.92
CA TYR A 494 -8.28 22.75 39.82
C TYR A 494 -7.62 23.92 39.07
N GLY A 495 -7.71 25.13 39.62
CA GLY A 495 -7.12 26.35 39.04
C GLY A 495 -7.79 26.76 37.72
N MET A 496 -6.99 27.23 36.76
CA MET A 496 -7.42 27.65 35.40
C MET A 496 -8.51 28.74 35.37
N GLU A 497 -8.45 29.68 36.32
CA GLU A 497 -9.45 30.75 36.50
C GLU A 497 -9.73 31.54 35.22
N ASP A 498 -8.69 31.95 34.47
CA ASP A 498 -8.84 32.69 33.21
C ASP A 498 -9.62 31.91 32.14
N ILE A 499 -9.33 30.61 32.02
CA ILE A 499 -9.94 29.71 31.04
C ILE A 499 -11.39 29.42 31.42
N LYS A 500 -11.65 29.14 32.71
CA LYS A 500 -13.01 28.96 33.25
C LYS A 500 -13.85 30.21 33.02
N LYS A 501 -13.32 31.39 33.35
CA LYS A 501 -13.97 32.68 33.10
C LYS A 501 -14.30 32.85 31.62
N ARG A 502 -13.36 32.51 30.71
CA ARG A 502 -13.61 32.59 29.25
C ARG A 502 -14.70 31.63 28.78
N ILE A 503 -14.79 30.43 29.36
CA ILE A 503 -15.89 29.48 29.10
C ILE A 503 -17.22 30.04 29.62
N LEU A 504 -17.26 30.64 30.82
CA LEU A 504 -18.47 31.24 31.37
C LEU A 504 -18.93 32.47 30.57
N GLU A 505 -18.00 33.28 30.06
CA GLU A 505 -18.28 34.36 29.09
C GLU A 505 -18.92 33.81 27.80
N PHE A 506 -18.43 32.69 27.26
CA PHE A 506 -19.03 32.02 26.10
C PHE A 506 -20.45 31.48 26.38
N ILE A 507 -20.68 30.89 27.56
CA ILE A 507 -22.00 30.39 27.98
C ILE A 507 -22.98 31.56 28.12
N ALA A 508 -22.58 32.67 28.76
CA ALA A 508 -23.40 33.87 28.91
C ALA A 508 -23.78 34.49 27.55
N VAL A 509 -22.84 34.58 26.61
CA VAL A 509 -23.14 35.05 25.23
C VAL A 509 -24.11 34.10 24.52
N SER A 510 -23.98 32.78 24.70
CA SER A 510 -24.90 31.80 24.13
C SER A 510 -26.31 31.91 24.71
N GLN A 511 -26.42 32.12 26.04
CA GLN A 511 -27.68 32.37 26.73
C GLN A 511 -28.39 33.62 26.22
N LEU A 512 -27.65 34.72 25.98
CA LEU A 512 -28.20 35.96 25.42
C LEU A 512 -28.63 35.84 23.95
N LYS A 513 -28.00 34.95 23.17
CA LYS A 513 -28.40 34.67 21.77
C LYS A 513 -29.60 33.75 21.64
N GLY A 514 -29.86 32.89 22.64
CA GLY A 514 -30.82 31.78 22.53
C GLY A 514 -30.34 30.62 21.63
N THR A 515 -29.14 30.71 21.03
CA THR A 515 -28.47 29.64 20.30
C THR A 515 -26.96 29.68 20.58
N THR A 516 -26.30 28.53 20.61
CA THR A 516 -24.84 28.43 20.78
C THR A 516 -24.05 28.72 19.49
N GLN A 517 -24.64 29.43 18.53
CA GLN A 517 -23.96 29.77 17.27
C GLN A 517 -22.89 30.83 17.55
N GLY A 518 -21.62 30.39 17.59
CA GLY A 518 -20.48 31.18 18.04
C GLY A 518 -19.17 30.74 17.41
N LYS A 519 -18.07 31.39 17.83
CA LYS A 519 -16.72 31.03 17.37
C LYS A 519 -16.32 29.65 17.90
N ILE A 520 -15.55 28.92 17.10
CA ILE A 520 -14.97 27.63 17.46
C ILE A 520 -13.91 27.85 18.53
N LEU A 521 -13.98 27.15 19.66
CA LEU A 521 -12.96 27.27 20.72
C LEU A 521 -11.77 26.37 20.39
N CYS A 522 -10.55 26.91 20.36
CA CYS A 522 -9.33 26.13 20.12
C CYS A 522 -8.37 26.22 21.31
N PHE A 523 -8.24 25.12 22.05
CA PHE A 523 -7.37 25.02 23.21
C PHE A 523 -5.94 24.61 22.80
N HIS A 524 -4.93 25.42 23.10
CA HIS A 524 -3.52 25.14 22.77
C HIS A 524 -2.61 24.94 24.00
N GLY A 525 -1.27 24.99 23.82
CA GLY A 525 -0.27 24.84 24.90
C GLY A 525 0.34 23.42 25.02
N PRO A 526 1.20 23.13 26.01
CA PRO A 526 1.88 21.84 26.14
C PRO A 526 0.95 20.62 26.33
N PRO A 527 1.44 19.39 26.08
CA PRO A 527 0.67 18.17 26.28
C PRO A 527 0.46 17.85 27.77
N GLY A 528 -0.69 17.26 28.10
CA GLY A 528 -1.00 16.83 29.47
C GLY A 528 -1.48 17.95 30.42
N VAL A 529 -1.90 19.10 29.88
CA VAL A 529 -2.48 20.21 30.65
C VAL A 529 -4.00 20.11 30.89
N GLY A 530 -4.72 19.19 30.25
CA GLY A 530 -6.15 18.97 30.49
C GLY A 530 -7.11 19.39 29.36
N LYS A 531 -6.63 19.82 28.20
CA LYS A 531 -7.43 20.16 27.00
C LYS A 531 -8.61 19.21 26.74
N THR A 532 -8.36 17.90 26.75
CA THR A 532 -9.38 16.87 26.51
C THR A 532 -10.34 16.63 27.68
N SER A 533 -9.96 16.97 28.92
CA SER A 533 -10.84 16.83 30.09
C SER A 533 -11.73 18.06 30.28
N ILE A 534 -11.25 19.28 30.03
CA ILE A 534 -12.07 20.49 30.16
C ILE A 534 -13.17 20.55 29.08
N ALA A 535 -12.88 20.11 27.84
CA ALA A 535 -13.91 19.91 26.82
C ALA A 535 -15.02 18.92 27.23
N ARG A 536 -14.71 17.93 28.07
CA ARG A 536 -15.70 17.01 28.65
C ARG A 536 -16.50 17.67 29.78
N SER A 537 -15.86 18.47 30.62
CA SER A 537 -16.56 19.23 31.68
C SER A 537 -17.51 20.27 31.09
N ILE A 538 -17.14 20.95 29.99
CA ILE A 538 -18.03 21.83 29.22
C ILE A 538 -19.27 21.07 28.71
N ALA A 539 -19.10 19.84 28.21
CA ALA A 539 -20.24 19.01 27.77
C ALA A 539 -21.17 18.63 28.94
N LYS A 540 -20.59 18.23 30.09
CA LYS A 540 -21.30 17.95 31.35
C LYS A 540 -22.03 19.18 31.89
N ALA A 541 -21.43 20.37 31.80
CA ALA A 541 -22.01 21.64 32.23
C ALA A 541 -23.19 22.06 31.35
N LEU A 542 -23.05 21.96 30.02
CA LEU A 542 -24.09 22.30 29.04
C LEU A 542 -25.19 21.23 28.90
N ASN A 543 -25.06 20.07 29.57
CA ASN A 543 -25.92 18.89 29.39
C ASN A 543 -25.97 18.37 27.93
N ARG A 544 -24.84 18.47 27.20
CA ARG A 544 -24.72 18.03 25.80
C ARG A 544 -23.96 16.71 25.70
N GLU A 545 -24.40 15.86 24.78
CA GLU A 545 -23.71 14.60 24.43
C GLU A 545 -22.28 14.85 23.92
N TYR A 546 -21.31 14.09 24.43
CA TYR A 546 -19.89 14.30 24.18
C TYR A 546 -19.31 13.29 23.19
N PHE A 547 -18.78 13.79 22.06
CA PHE A 547 -18.04 13.00 21.09
C PHE A 547 -16.61 13.54 20.88
N ARG A 548 -15.67 12.63 20.61
CA ARG A 548 -14.27 12.98 20.30
C ARG A 548 -13.72 12.11 19.18
N PHE A 549 -13.06 12.75 18.23
CA PHE A 549 -12.14 12.12 17.28
C PHE A 549 -10.81 12.90 17.24
N SER A 550 -9.70 12.24 16.92
CA SER A 550 -8.45 12.94 16.59
C SER A 550 -8.37 13.14 15.09
N VAL A 551 -7.80 14.28 14.65
CA VAL A 551 -7.39 14.51 13.26
C VAL A 551 -5.89 14.37 13.07
N GLY A 552 -5.14 14.10 14.15
CA GLY A 552 -3.69 13.91 14.10
C GLY A 552 -3.31 12.69 13.26
N GLY A 553 -2.56 12.93 12.18
CA GLY A 553 -2.17 11.90 11.23
C GLY A 553 -3.22 11.56 10.15
N LEU A 554 -4.37 12.24 10.11
CA LEU A 554 -5.28 12.11 8.96
C LEU A 554 -4.62 12.63 7.68
N THR A 555 -4.73 11.86 6.60
CA THR A 555 -4.24 12.22 5.26
C THR A 555 -5.34 12.17 4.19
N ASP A 556 -6.52 11.66 4.51
CA ASP A 556 -7.64 11.49 3.56
C ASP A 556 -8.87 12.30 3.98
N VAL A 557 -9.46 12.98 3.00
CA VAL A 557 -10.73 13.72 3.10
C VAL A 557 -11.90 12.76 3.37
N ALA A 558 -11.84 11.52 2.88
CA ALA A 558 -12.92 10.55 3.00
C ALA A 558 -13.15 10.02 4.44
N GLU A 559 -12.26 10.28 5.39
CA GLU A 559 -12.56 10.06 6.82
C GLU A 559 -13.51 11.14 7.37
N ILE A 560 -13.41 12.38 6.90
CA ILE A 560 -14.26 13.51 7.33
C ILE A 560 -15.57 13.53 6.56
N LYS A 561 -15.52 13.44 5.23
CA LYS A 561 -16.69 13.50 4.33
C LYS A 561 -17.31 12.15 3.96
N GLY A 562 -16.73 11.03 4.39
CA GLY A 562 -17.20 9.71 3.99
C GLY A 562 -16.82 9.31 2.57
N HIS A 563 -17.16 8.07 2.22
CA HIS A 563 -16.90 7.46 0.91
C HIS A 563 -18.17 7.46 0.05
N ARG A 564 -18.04 7.67 -1.27
CA ARG A 564 -19.18 7.55 -2.19
C ARG A 564 -19.83 6.16 -2.12
N ARG A 565 -21.18 6.13 -2.11
CA ARG A 565 -22.02 4.92 -2.03
C ARG A 565 -21.68 3.81 -3.04
N THR A 566 -21.05 4.17 -4.16
CA THR A 566 -20.60 3.26 -5.23
C THR A 566 -19.38 2.41 -4.87
N TYR A 567 -18.62 2.74 -3.82
CA TYR A 567 -17.46 1.95 -3.42
C TYR A 567 -17.84 0.75 -2.55
N VAL A 568 -17.19 -0.40 -2.79
CA VAL A 568 -17.38 -1.61 -1.99
C VAL A 568 -16.89 -1.36 -0.57
N GLY A 569 -17.77 -1.48 0.42
CA GLY A 569 -17.47 -1.18 1.82
C GLY A 569 -17.48 0.32 2.17
N ALA A 570 -18.09 1.17 1.33
CA ALA A 570 -18.23 2.60 1.61
C ALA A 570 -18.86 2.87 3.00
N MET A 571 -18.27 3.83 3.72
CA MET A 571 -18.70 4.28 5.04
C MET A 571 -18.89 5.81 5.05
N PRO A 572 -19.89 6.35 5.78
CA PRO A 572 -20.03 7.78 5.98
C PRO A 572 -18.95 8.33 6.92
N GLY A 573 -18.73 9.64 6.90
CA GLY A 573 -17.67 10.32 7.64
C GLY A 573 -17.81 10.28 9.16
N LYS A 574 -16.74 10.60 9.89
CA LYS A 574 -16.72 10.57 11.37
C LYS A 574 -17.88 11.36 12.01
N LEU A 575 -18.34 12.43 11.38
CA LEU A 575 -19.39 13.29 11.94
C LEU A 575 -20.79 12.66 11.81
N ILE A 576 -21.06 11.95 10.72
CA ILE A 576 -22.29 11.15 10.58
C ILE A 576 -22.27 9.96 11.57
N GLN A 577 -21.09 9.38 11.80
CA GLN A 577 -20.88 8.38 12.86
C GLN A 577 -21.07 8.97 14.27
N CYS A 578 -20.69 10.24 14.49
CA CYS A 578 -20.99 10.97 15.72
C CYS A 578 -22.50 11.08 15.95
N LEU A 579 -23.25 11.64 15.00
CA LEU A 579 -24.70 11.81 15.10
C LEU A 579 -25.44 10.48 15.32
N LYS A 580 -25.02 9.38 14.66
CA LYS A 580 -25.56 8.03 14.91
C LYS A 580 -25.24 7.49 16.31
N LYS A 581 -24.15 7.93 16.94
CA LYS A 581 -23.71 7.49 18.28
C LYS A 581 -24.31 8.32 19.41
N THR A 582 -24.35 9.64 19.28
CA THR A 582 -24.92 10.57 20.28
C THR A 582 -26.44 10.59 20.25
N LYS A 583 -27.05 10.36 19.06
CA LYS A 583 -28.50 10.43 18.83
C LYS A 583 -29.11 11.82 19.09
N THR A 584 -28.30 12.88 18.94
CA THR A 584 -28.69 14.29 19.07
C THR A 584 -28.13 15.13 17.93
N GLU A 585 -28.80 16.21 17.54
CA GLU A 585 -28.30 17.20 16.56
C GLU A 585 -27.33 18.24 17.15
N ASN A 586 -27.35 18.46 18.48
CA ASN A 586 -26.55 19.45 19.19
C ASN A 586 -25.43 18.91 20.11
N PRO A 587 -24.71 17.80 19.79
CA PRO A 587 -23.62 17.32 20.63
C PRO A 587 -22.46 18.33 20.71
N LEU A 588 -21.58 18.14 21.70
CA LEU A 588 -20.26 18.77 21.74
C LEU A 588 -19.26 17.82 21.07
N VAL A 589 -18.60 18.32 20.02
CA VAL A 589 -17.64 17.56 19.20
C VAL A 589 -16.24 18.10 19.42
N LEU A 590 -15.41 17.30 20.08
CA LEU A 590 -13.99 17.57 20.29
C LEU A 590 -13.16 17.01 19.13
N ILE A 591 -12.48 17.91 18.42
CA ILE A 591 -11.51 17.63 17.35
C ILE A 591 -10.11 17.69 17.99
N ASP A 592 -9.55 16.53 18.33
CA ASP A 592 -8.24 16.41 19.00
C ASP A 592 -7.09 16.54 17.97
N GLU A 593 -5.99 17.21 18.35
CA GLU A 593 -4.73 17.27 17.60
C GLU A 593 -4.80 17.92 16.20
N VAL A 594 -5.48 19.07 16.07
CA VAL A 594 -5.54 19.86 14.80
C VAL A 594 -4.18 20.40 14.35
N ASP A 595 -3.19 20.39 15.24
CA ASP A 595 -1.80 20.75 14.98
C ASP A 595 -1.00 19.67 14.21
N LYS A 596 -1.61 18.51 13.93
CA LYS A 596 -0.98 17.32 13.34
C LYS A 596 -1.70 16.79 12.10
N ILE A 597 -2.47 17.62 11.42
CA ILE A 597 -3.15 17.26 10.16
C ILE A 597 -2.10 16.96 9.08
N GLY A 598 -2.23 15.82 8.40
CA GLY A 598 -1.33 15.39 7.33
C GLY A 598 -1.75 15.92 5.97
N ARG A 599 -0.78 16.36 5.15
CA ARG A 599 -1.03 16.71 3.74
C ARG A 599 -1.03 15.44 2.90
N GLY A 600 -2.21 15.02 2.43
CA GLY A 600 -2.39 13.84 1.58
C GLY A 600 -2.18 14.12 0.09
N TYR A 601 -1.99 13.05 -0.68
CA TYR A 601 -1.94 13.13 -2.16
C TYR A 601 -3.33 13.20 -2.82
N GLN A 602 -4.39 12.79 -2.12
CA GLN A 602 -5.77 12.73 -2.65
C GLN A 602 -6.63 13.94 -2.26
N GLY A 603 -6.07 14.90 -1.52
CA GLY A 603 -6.73 16.12 -1.07
C GLY A 603 -6.09 16.65 0.21
N ASP A 604 -6.40 17.90 0.56
CA ASP A 604 -6.04 18.47 1.85
C ASP A 604 -7.21 18.29 2.84
N PRO A 605 -7.10 17.43 3.88
CA PRO A 605 -8.15 17.28 4.89
C PRO A 605 -8.46 18.58 5.65
N SER A 606 -7.55 19.57 5.64
CA SER A 606 -7.81 20.93 6.16
C SER A 606 -8.99 21.61 5.44
N SER A 607 -9.17 21.35 4.13
CA SER A 607 -10.28 21.90 3.35
C SER A 607 -11.64 21.31 3.77
N ALA A 608 -11.66 20.02 4.13
CA ALA A 608 -12.87 19.37 4.65
C ALA A 608 -13.21 19.81 6.08
N LEU A 609 -12.20 20.15 6.90
CA LEU A 609 -12.42 20.79 8.19
C LEU A 609 -12.93 22.23 8.04
N LEU A 610 -12.47 22.99 7.04
CA LEU A 610 -12.98 24.34 6.78
C LEU A 610 -14.49 24.33 6.49
N GLU A 611 -14.97 23.45 5.60
CA GLU A 611 -16.41 23.33 5.26
C GLU A 611 -17.27 22.87 6.45
N LEU A 612 -16.71 22.02 7.32
CA LEU A 612 -17.36 21.53 8.55
C LEU A 612 -17.43 22.60 9.65
N LEU A 613 -16.44 23.48 9.73
CA LEU A 613 -16.30 24.49 10.77
C LEU A 613 -16.86 25.87 10.38
N ASP A 614 -16.96 26.18 9.09
CA ASP A 614 -17.49 27.45 8.58
C ASP A 614 -19.01 27.58 8.83
N PRO A 615 -19.48 28.55 9.65
CA PRO A 615 -20.91 28.71 9.96
C PRO A 615 -21.79 28.99 8.73
N GLU A 616 -21.24 29.46 7.62
CA GLU A 616 -21.99 29.67 6.37
C GLU A 616 -22.18 28.38 5.56
N GLN A 617 -21.28 27.41 5.72
CA GLN A 617 -21.27 26.16 4.94
C GLN A 617 -21.85 24.97 5.72
N ASN A 618 -21.63 24.95 7.04
CA ASN A 618 -21.96 23.80 7.89
C ASN A 618 -23.47 23.55 8.07
N VAL A 619 -24.33 24.51 7.70
CA VAL A 619 -25.80 24.35 7.59
C VAL A 619 -26.18 23.37 6.47
N ASN A 620 -25.36 23.25 5.42
CA ASN A 620 -25.63 22.45 4.22
C ASN A 620 -24.50 21.44 3.94
N PHE A 621 -23.87 20.89 4.99
CA PHE A 621 -22.73 19.99 4.85
C PHE A 621 -23.11 18.72 4.07
N LEU A 622 -22.31 18.36 3.06
CA LEU A 622 -22.59 17.25 2.14
C LEU A 622 -21.56 16.13 2.33
N ASP A 623 -21.94 15.14 3.14
CA ASP A 623 -21.24 13.86 3.26
C ASP A 623 -21.43 13.03 1.97
N HIS A 624 -20.35 12.49 1.43
CA HIS A 624 -20.30 11.77 0.15
C HIS A 624 -21.00 10.40 0.18
N TYR A 625 -21.27 9.83 1.36
CA TYR A 625 -22.08 8.63 1.53
C TYR A 625 -23.57 8.98 1.66
N LEU A 626 -23.91 10.06 2.37
CA LEU A 626 -25.30 10.48 2.54
C LEU A 626 -25.88 11.18 1.32
N ASP A 627 -25.11 12.03 0.64
CA ASP A 627 -25.52 12.76 -0.57
C ASP A 627 -26.74 13.68 -0.36
N VAL A 628 -27.03 14.02 0.89
CA VAL A 628 -28.07 14.96 1.32
C VAL A 628 -27.47 15.98 2.29
N PRO A 629 -27.96 17.24 2.33
CA PRO A 629 -27.43 18.25 3.24
C PRO A 629 -27.76 17.89 4.70
N VAL A 630 -26.77 18.00 5.57
CA VAL A 630 -26.89 17.83 7.02
C VAL A 630 -26.59 19.16 7.70
N ASP A 631 -27.50 19.63 8.54
CA ASP A 631 -27.31 20.83 9.36
C ASP A 631 -26.43 20.52 10.58
N LEU A 632 -25.21 21.06 10.56
CA LEU A 632 -24.23 20.96 11.65
C LEU A 632 -24.17 22.22 12.50
N SER A 633 -24.94 23.27 12.20
CA SER A 633 -24.80 24.60 12.82
C SER A 633 -25.17 24.65 14.30
N LYS A 634 -25.76 23.57 14.82
CA LYS A 634 -26.13 23.34 16.23
C LYS A 634 -25.01 22.64 17.03
N ILE A 635 -24.04 22.03 16.35
CA ILE A 635 -22.94 21.29 16.96
C ILE A 635 -21.94 22.28 17.58
N LEU A 636 -21.56 22.07 18.83
CA LEU A 636 -20.50 22.86 19.46
C LEU A 636 -19.15 22.21 19.17
N PHE A 637 -18.39 22.83 18.27
CA PHE A 637 -17.03 22.39 17.94
C PHE A 637 -16.00 22.97 18.91
N ILE A 638 -15.17 22.09 19.47
CA ILE A 638 -13.95 22.46 20.21
C ILE A 638 -12.77 21.77 19.54
N CYS A 639 -11.67 22.49 19.35
CA CYS A 639 -10.43 21.98 18.80
C CYS A 639 -9.33 21.90 19.87
N THR A 640 -8.40 20.96 19.74
CA THR A 640 -7.18 20.90 20.56
C THR A 640 -5.92 20.95 19.71
N ALA A 641 -4.92 21.68 20.19
CA ALA A 641 -3.59 21.80 19.59
C ALA A 641 -2.50 21.72 20.66
N ASN A 642 -1.26 21.43 20.24
CA ASN A 642 -0.07 21.58 21.09
C ASN A 642 0.78 22.77 20.62
N VAL A 643 0.95 22.92 19.31
CA VAL A 643 1.64 24.05 18.66
C VAL A 643 0.64 24.82 17.80
N ILE A 644 0.73 26.16 17.80
CA ILE A 644 -0.17 27.02 17.00
C ILE A 644 0.33 27.11 15.55
N ASP A 645 1.64 27.18 15.35
CA ASP A 645 2.27 27.53 14.06
C ASP A 645 2.17 26.42 13.00
N THR A 646 1.73 25.21 13.37
CA THR A 646 1.44 24.12 12.43
C THR A 646 -0.05 24.04 12.03
N ILE A 647 -0.92 24.84 12.65
CA ILE A 647 -2.34 24.94 12.30
C ILE A 647 -2.46 25.77 11.01
N PRO A 648 -3.22 25.32 9.99
CA PRO A 648 -3.48 26.12 8.79
C PRO A 648 -4.09 27.49 9.12
N GLU A 649 -3.51 28.56 8.59
CA GLU A 649 -3.92 29.96 8.82
C GLU A 649 -5.44 30.20 8.57
N PRO A 650 -6.09 29.67 7.52
CA PRO A 650 -7.54 29.85 7.31
C PRO A 650 -8.42 29.15 8.36
N LEU A 651 -7.90 28.16 9.09
CA LEU A 651 -8.58 27.56 10.24
C LEU A 651 -8.34 28.39 11.51
N ARG A 652 -7.10 28.86 11.72
CA ARG A 652 -6.69 29.70 12.87
C ARG A 652 -7.52 30.98 12.97
N ASP A 653 -7.74 31.69 11.86
CA ASP A 653 -8.49 32.95 11.84
C ASP A 653 -9.98 32.79 12.19
N ARG A 654 -10.53 31.59 12.02
CA ARG A 654 -11.92 31.24 12.35
C ARG A 654 -12.08 30.74 13.80
N MET A 655 -10.98 30.43 14.48
CA MET A 655 -10.95 29.90 15.83
C MET A 655 -10.69 30.99 16.87
N GLU A 656 -11.30 30.86 18.04
CA GLU A 656 -10.89 31.60 19.23
C GLU A 656 -9.82 30.79 19.98
N MET A 657 -8.57 31.25 19.88
CA MET A 657 -7.40 30.60 20.47
C MET A 657 -7.34 30.88 21.98
N ILE A 658 -7.32 29.82 22.79
CA ILE A 658 -7.25 29.88 24.25
C ILE A 658 -6.02 29.09 24.72
N ASP A 659 -5.09 29.76 25.40
CA ASP A 659 -3.86 29.13 25.87
C ASP A 659 -4.06 28.32 27.16
N MET A 660 -3.36 27.19 27.25
CA MET A 660 -3.26 26.40 28.48
C MET A 660 -1.80 26.21 28.85
N SER A 661 -1.28 27.14 29.64
CA SER A 661 0.07 27.09 30.20
C SER A 661 0.31 25.82 31.04
N GLY A 662 1.58 25.46 31.23
CA GLY A 662 1.96 24.36 32.13
C GLY A 662 1.66 24.66 33.61
N TYR A 663 1.55 23.60 34.41
CA TYR A 663 1.29 23.68 35.85
C TYR A 663 2.57 23.82 36.69
N VAL A 664 2.49 24.60 37.77
CA VAL A 664 3.49 24.74 38.82
C VAL A 664 3.41 23.56 39.80
N ALA A 665 4.50 23.27 40.52
CA ALA A 665 4.62 22.07 41.37
C ALA A 665 3.50 21.94 42.43
N GLU A 666 3.03 23.07 42.98
CA GLU A 666 1.94 23.13 43.96
C GLU A 666 0.58 22.79 43.33
N GLU A 667 0.28 23.35 42.15
CA GLU A 667 -0.91 22.99 41.37
C GLU A 667 -0.89 21.50 40.99
N LYS A 668 0.26 20.96 40.59
CA LYS A 668 0.43 19.53 40.30
C LYS A 668 0.18 18.65 41.53
N LEU A 669 0.56 19.09 42.72
CA LEU A 669 0.30 18.38 43.97
C LEU A 669 -1.20 18.40 44.30
N ALA A 670 -1.88 19.53 44.14
CA ALA A 670 -3.34 19.63 44.28
C ALA A 670 -4.07 18.72 43.29
N ILE A 671 -3.71 18.78 42.00
CA ILE A 671 -4.27 17.96 40.92
C ILE A 671 -4.03 16.46 41.17
N ALA A 672 -2.84 16.09 41.67
CA ALA A 672 -2.52 14.71 42.01
C ALA A 672 -3.43 14.15 43.12
N LYS A 673 -3.66 14.94 44.18
CA LYS A 673 -4.54 14.58 45.30
C LYS A 673 -6.00 14.48 44.89
N GLN A 674 -6.53 15.50 44.21
CA GLN A 674 -7.96 15.63 43.92
C GLN A 674 -8.42 14.70 42.79
N TYR A 675 -7.60 14.51 41.75
CA TYR A 675 -8.02 13.79 40.53
C TYR A 675 -7.22 12.53 40.27
N LEU A 676 -5.88 12.62 40.20
CA LEU A 676 -5.07 11.52 39.66
C LEU A 676 -5.04 10.31 40.60
N ILE A 677 -4.95 10.51 41.92
CA ILE A 677 -4.97 9.41 42.90
C ILE A 677 -6.37 8.76 42.95
N PRO A 678 -7.50 9.49 43.13
CA PRO A 678 -8.84 8.89 43.08
C PRO A 678 -9.19 8.23 41.74
N GLN A 679 -8.64 8.70 40.61
CA GLN A 679 -8.78 8.03 39.33
C GLN A 679 -7.96 6.72 39.29
N ALA A 680 -6.65 6.77 39.55
CA ALA A 680 -5.79 5.59 39.52
C ALA A 680 -6.21 4.50 40.51
N LYS A 681 -6.78 4.89 41.66
CA LYS A 681 -7.44 3.99 42.64
C LYS A 681 -8.62 3.24 42.02
N ARG A 682 -9.57 3.97 41.40
CA ARG A 682 -10.73 3.37 40.71
C ARG A 682 -10.30 2.46 39.55
N ASP A 683 -9.42 2.94 38.68
CA ASP A 683 -8.95 2.22 37.49
C ASP A 683 -8.14 0.95 37.84
N SER A 684 -7.59 0.87 39.07
CA SER A 684 -6.86 -0.30 39.58
C SER A 684 -7.65 -1.16 40.57
N GLY A 685 -8.88 -0.78 40.93
CA GLY A 685 -9.69 -1.47 41.96
C GLY A 685 -9.15 -1.35 43.39
N VAL A 686 -8.37 -0.32 43.71
CA VAL A 686 -7.69 -0.17 45.02
C VAL A 686 -8.41 0.84 45.90
N GLU A 687 -9.07 0.36 46.95
CA GLU A 687 -9.68 1.20 48.00
C GLU A 687 -8.63 1.90 48.89
N ASP A 688 -9.04 3.00 49.54
CA ASP A 688 -8.18 3.81 50.43
C ASP A 688 -7.53 3.02 51.57
N LYS A 689 -8.21 1.98 52.08
CA LYS A 689 -7.72 1.08 53.15
C LYS A 689 -6.42 0.34 52.78
N HIS A 690 -6.02 0.32 51.51
CA HIS A 690 -4.80 -0.33 51.05
C HIS A 690 -3.63 0.64 50.77
N ILE A 691 -3.91 1.93 50.52
CA ILE A 691 -2.88 2.89 50.07
C ILE A 691 -3.13 4.35 50.51
N SER A 692 -2.15 4.86 51.24
CA SER A 692 -1.91 6.28 51.46
C SER A 692 -0.65 6.73 50.69
N ILE A 693 -0.60 7.98 50.24
CA ILE A 693 0.58 8.58 49.60
C ILE A 693 0.78 9.95 50.26
N THR A 694 1.96 10.19 50.84
CA THR A 694 2.23 11.45 51.56
C THR A 694 2.58 12.61 50.63
N ASP A 695 2.35 13.82 51.11
CA ASP A 695 2.70 15.07 50.40
C ASP A 695 4.18 15.12 50.01
N ASP A 696 5.08 14.68 50.89
CA ASP A 696 6.51 14.62 50.62
C ASP A 696 6.85 13.58 49.53
N ALA A 697 6.12 12.46 49.49
CA ALA A 697 6.26 11.47 48.41
C ALA A 697 5.82 12.06 47.06
N LEU A 698 4.72 12.83 47.04
CA LEU A 698 4.25 13.53 45.83
C LEU A 698 5.22 14.63 45.39
N ASN A 699 5.74 15.44 46.31
CA ASN A 699 6.77 16.44 46.04
C ASN A 699 8.06 15.81 45.48
N ALA A 700 8.52 14.71 46.07
CA ALA A 700 9.68 13.95 45.58
C ALA A 700 9.42 13.32 44.21
N LEU A 701 8.22 12.78 43.97
CA LEU A 701 7.81 12.23 42.68
C LEU A 701 7.82 13.31 41.59
N ILE A 702 7.17 14.45 41.85
CA ILE A 702 7.11 15.59 40.91
C ILE A 702 8.52 16.09 40.57
N ARG A 703 9.39 16.28 41.58
CA ARG A 703 10.76 16.81 41.39
C ARG A 703 11.71 15.82 40.70
N SER A 704 11.72 14.55 41.13
CA SER A 704 12.78 13.59 40.74
C SER A 704 12.38 12.58 39.66
N TYR A 705 11.11 12.52 39.28
CA TYR A 705 10.60 11.58 38.27
C TYR A 705 9.78 12.24 37.14
N CYS A 706 9.47 13.56 37.21
CA CYS A 706 8.54 14.22 36.27
C CYS A 706 8.98 15.61 35.75
N ARG A 707 10.03 15.66 34.91
CA ARG A 707 10.41 16.86 34.11
C ARG A 707 9.45 17.04 32.90
N GLU A 708 8.28 17.65 33.14
CA GLU A 708 7.26 18.01 32.12
C GLU A 708 6.48 19.29 32.54
N SER A 709 5.80 19.96 31.60
CA SER A 709 4.85 21.06 31.92
C SER A 709 3.46 20.56 32.37
N GLY A 710 2.95 19.48 31.79
CA GLY A 710 1.66 18.88 32.16
C GLY A 710 1.73 17.95 33.37
N VAL A 711 0.74 17.06 33.50
CA VAL A 711 0.68 16.00 34.53
C VAL A 711 0.63 14.57 33.95
N ARG A 712 1.03 14.37 32.69
CA ARG A 712 0.87 13.09 31.97
C ARG A 712 1.87 12.02 32.40
N ASN A 713 3.10 12.40 32.72
CA ASN A 713 4.08 11.52 33.36
C ASN A 713 3.76 11.35 34.85
N LEU A 714 3.33 12.41 35.54
CA LEU A 714 2.87 12.35 36.94
C LEU A 714 1.77 11.29 37.12
N GLN A 715 0.74 11.33 36.27
CA GLN A 715 -0.31 10.30 36.21
C GLN A 715 0.29 8.89 36.03
N LYS A 716 1.17 8.68 35.05
CA LYS A 716 1.81 7.37 34.79
C LYS A 716 2.60 6.83 35.99
N GLN A 717 3.31 7.67 36.74
CA GLN A 717 4.03 7.22 37.93
C GLN A 717 3.07 6.89 39.09
N ILE A 718 1.99 7.66 39.26
CA ILE A 718 0.93 7.36 40.24
C ILE A 718 0.24 6.03 39.89
N GLU A 719 -0.17 5.81 38.65
CA GLU A 719 -0.72 4.53 38.17
C GLU A 719 0.25 3.36 38.42
N LYS A 720 1.55 3.56 38.18
CA LYS A 720 2.60 2.56 38.42
C LYS A 720 2.78 2.23 39.90
N ILE A 721 2.64 3.23 40.79
CA ILE A 721 2.62 3.04 42.25
C ILE A 721 1.39 2.23 42.68
N VAL A 722 0.18 2.67 42.30
CA VAL A 722 -1.07 2.00 42.67
C VAL A 722 -1.09 0.56 42.15
N ARG A 723 -0.67 0.33 40.91
CA ARG A 723 -0.59 -1.02 40.31
C ARG A 723 0.42 -1.93 41.00
N LYS A 724 1.56 -1.41 41.46
CA LYS A 724 2.52 -2.18 42.28
C LYS A 724 1.96 -2.53 43.66
N ILE A 725 1.18 -1.64 44.27
CA ILE A 725 0.57 -1.90 45.58
C ILE A 725 -0.61 -2.87 45.46
N ALA A 726 -1.43 -2.76 44.41
CA ALA A 726 -2.43 -3.78 44.05
C ALA A 726 -1.79 -5.18 43.93
N PHE A 727 -0.63 -5.28 43.28
CA PHE A 727 0.12 -6.54 43.17
C PHE A 727 0.59 -7.07 44.54
N LYS A 728 1.10 -6.21 45.44
CA LYS A 728 1.48 -6.60 46.81
C LYS A 728 0.29 -7.11 47.63
N VAL A 729 -0.85 -6.40 47.57
CA VAL A 729 -2.09 -6.77 48.26
C VAL A 729 -2.62 -8.11 47.74
N VAL A 730 -2.66 -8.31 46.42
CA VAL A 730 -3.09 -9.59 45.81
C VAL A 730 -2.17 -10.76 46.19
N ARG A 731 -0.86 -10.52 46.35
CA ARG A 731 0.10 -11.52 46.86
C ARG A 731 0.08 -11.69 48.39
N LYS A 732 -0.68 -10.86 49.12
CA LYS A 732 -0.70 -10.80 50.60
C LYS A 732 0.68 -10.50 51.20
N GLU A 733 1.48 -9.68 50.50
CA GLU A 733 2.77 -9.18 51.01
C GLU A 733 2.59 -8.02 52.00
N ALA A 734 1.53 -7.23 51.84
CA ALA A 734 1.07 -6.20 52.77
C ALA A 734 -0.40 -5.84 52.47
N ASP A 735 -1.24 -5.72 53.50
CA ASP A 735 -2.64 -5.32 53.35
C ASP A 735 -2.82 -3.80 53.19
N PHE A 736 -1.92 -3.01 53.79
CA PHE A 736 -1.81 -1.56 53.65
C PHE A 736 -0.38 -1.16 53.32
N THR A 737 -0.19 -0.17 52.45
CA THR A 737 1.11 0.45 52.14
C THR A 737 0.99 1.96 52.14
N GLU A 738 1.68 2.60 53.09
CA GLU A 738 1.93 4.04 53.03
C GLU A 738 3.14 4.33 52.12
N VAL A 739 2.98 5.25 51.18
CA VAL A 739 4.04 5.67 50.27
C VAL A 739 4.67 6.97 50.77
N SER A 740 5.95 6.92 51.09
CA SER A 740 6.76 8.03 51.60
C SER A 740 7.94 8.31 50.66
N ALA A 741 8.58 9.47 50.80
CA ALA A 741 9.73 9.83 49.95
C ALA A 741 10.88 8.80 50.01
N GLY A 742 11.02 8.08 51.13
CA GLY A 742 12.05 7.05 51.33
C GLY A 742 11.77 5.71 50.65
N ASN A 743 10.50 5.29 50.53
CA ASN A 743 10.15 4.01 49.88
C ASN A 743 9.74 4.17 48.39
N LEU A 744 9.68 5.41 47.90
CA LEU A 744 9.39 5.75 46.51
C LEU A 744 10.37 5.09 45.53
N SER A 745 11.64 4.87 45.92
CA SER A 745 12.66 4.18 45.12
C SER A 745 12.35 2.72 44.83
N ASP A 746 11.71 2.02 45.76
CA ASP A 746 11.43 0.58 45.65
C ASP A 746 10.22 0.34 44.73
N LEU A 747 9.33 1.33 44.70
CA LEU A 747 8.16 1.37 43.84
C LEU A 747 8.52 1.86 42.43
N LEU A 748 9.23 2.99 42.28
CA LEU A 748 9.51 3.56 40.96
C LEU A 748 10.82 3.10 40.31
N GLY A 749 11.81 2.68 41.09
CA GLY A 749 13.21 2.57 40.67
C GLY A 749 14.03 3.77 41.16
N LYS A 750 15.29 3.89 40.74
CA LYS A 750 16.12 5.06 41.09
C LYS A 750 15.51 6.37 40.51
N PRO A 751 15.73 7.54 41.14
CA PRO A 751 15.43 8.85 40.58
C PRO A 751 15.89 8.99 39.12
N ILE A 752 15.04 9.58 38.28
CA ILE A 752 15.32 9.81 36.85
C ILE A 752 16.02 11.17 36.66
N PHE A 753 15.62 12.16 37.45
CA PHE A 753 16.18 13.50 37.46
C PHE A 753 16.78 13.76 38.84
N THR A 754 18.08 14.07 38.90
CA THR A 754 18.81 14.27 40.15
C THR A 754 18.70 15.72 40.64
N HIS A 755 19.10 16.71 39.84
CA HIS A 755 18.79 18.14 40.04
C HIS A 755 18.78 18.90 38.70
N ASP A 756 18.05 20.03 38.63
CA ASP A 756 18.06 20.97 37.48
C ASP A 756 19.26 21.95 37.54
N ARG A 757 20.01 21.99 38.65
CA ARG A 757 21.15 22.89 38.89
C ARG A 757 22.46 22.17 38.55
N MET A 758 23.23 22.70 37.59
CA MET A 758 24.52 22.12 37.16
C MET A 758 25.71 22.61 37.98
N TYR A 759 25.60 23.83 38.54
CA TYR A 759 26.64 24.46 39.35
C TYR A 759 26.05 25.03 40.64
N GLU A 760 26.53 24.58 41.80
CA GLU A 760 26.17 25.18 43.10
C GLU A 760 26.68 26.62 43.20
N THR A 761 27.90 26.89 42.72
CA THR A 761 28.46 28.24 42.57
C THR A 761 28.94 28.40 41.13
N THR A 762 28.53 29.45 40.42
CA THR A 762 28.94 29.68 39.02
C THR A 762 30.36 30.26 38.97
N PRO A 763 31.33 29.58 38.33
CA PRO A 763 32.69 30.10 38.16
C PRO A 763 32.75 31.25 37.14
N PRO A 764 33.87 32.00 37.07
CA PRO A 764 34.08 33.01 36.03
C PRO A 764 33.91 32.43 34.62
N GLY A 765 33.17 33.15 33.77
CA GLY A 765 32.84 32.72 32.42
C GLY A 765 31.60 31.83 32.30
N VAL A 766 30.91 31.49 33.40
CA VAL A 766 29.68 30.68 33.41
C VAL A 766 28.50 31.48 33.95
N VAL A 767 27.42 31.58 33.17
CA VAL A 767 26.23 32.37 33.52
C VAL A 767 24.95 31.58 33.25
N MET A 768 23.97 31.70 34.15
CA MET A 768 22.66 31.05 34.03
C MET A 768 21.69 31.89 33.18
N GLY A 769 21.24 31.33 32.06
CA GLY A 769 20.21 31.88 31.18
C GLY A 769 18.89 31.13 31.28
N LEU A 770 17.80 31.77 30.86
CA LEU A 770 16.47 31.15 30.83
C LEU A 770 16.02 30.92 29.38
N ALA A 771 15.86 29.66 29.01
CA ALA A 771 15.39 29.23 27.69
C ALA A 771 13.92 28.79 27.74
N TRP A 772 13.23 29.00 26.64
CA TRP A 772 11.92 28.41 26.35
C TRP A 772 12.10 27.23 25.40
N THR A 773 11.43 26.12 25.66
CA THR A 773 11.52 24.88 24.85
C THR A 773 10.12 24.28 24.68
N ALA A 774 9.95 23.36 23.73
CA ALA A 774 8.70 22.62 23.55
C ALA A 774 8.26 21.79 24.77
N MET A 775 9.16 21.54 25.74
CA MET A 775 8.87 20.87 27.01
C MET A 775 8.56 21.84 28.17
N GLY A 776 8.51 23.15 27.90
CA GLY A 776 8.42 24.23 28.87
C GLY A 776 9.74 24.98 29.08
N GLY A 777 9.81 25.79 30.13
CA GLY A 777 11.01 26.56 30.46
C GLY A 777 12.12 25.72 31.10
N SER A 778 13.36 26.00 30.71
CA SER A 778 14.56 25.42 31.32
C SER A 778 15.57 26.51 31.66
N ALA A 779 16.19 26.40 32.85
CA ALA A 779 17.45 27.08 33.10
C ALA A 779 18.55 26.38 32.27
N LEU A 780 19.42 27.17 31.66
CA LEU A 780 20.61 26.73 30.93
C LEU A 780 21.83 27.45 31.51
N TYR A 781 23.00 26.82 31.41
CA TYR A 781 24.26 27.50 31.66
C TYR A 781 24.91 27.83 30.32
N ILE A 782 25.42 29.04 30.17
CA ILE A 782 26.29 29.44 29.06
C ILE A 782 27.70 29.46 29.61
N GLU A 783 28.53 28.58 29.08
CA GLU A 783 29.93 28.41 29.47
C GLU A 783 30.81 29.11 28.44
N THR A 784 31.77 29.90 28.91
CA THR A 784 32.80 30.50 28.05
C THR A 784 34.18 30.21 28.61
N ALA A 785 35.06 29.69 27.75
CA ALA A 785 36.42 29.28 28.13
C ALA A 785 37.45 29.86 27.16
N LYS A 786 38.62 30.21 27.68
CA LYS A 786 39.78 30.58 26.84
C LYS A 786 40.41 29.33 26.26
N ARG A 787 40.30 29.13 24.94
CA ARG A 787 41.01 28.06 24.23
C ARG A 787 42.51 28.40 24.24
N ARG A 788 43.31 27.60 24.97
CA ARG A 788 44.77 27.67 24.87
C ARG A 788 45.17 27.16 23.49
N LEU A 789 45.83 28.00 22.69
CA LEU A 789 46.72 27.50 21.66
C LEU A 789 47.91 26.83 22.35
N LEU A 790 48.39 25.72 21.79
CA LEU A 790 49.73 25.23 22.07
C LEU A 790 50.69 26.22 21.40
N GLN A 791 51.27 27.13 22.17
CA GLN A 791 52.44 27.87 21.70
C GLN A 791 53.60 26.88 21.61
N GLN A 792 54.15 26.73 20.41
CA GLN A 792 55.51 26.20 20.26
C GLN A 792 56.47 27.12 21.01
N GLU A 793 57.51 26.55 21.61
CA GLU A 793 58.47 27.29 22.45
C GLU A 793 59.47 28.14 21.63
N ASP A 794 59.28 28.19 20.30
CA ASP A 794 60.07 28.94 19.32
C ASP A 794 59.81 30.45 19.38
N ALA A 795 60.05 31.06 20.54
CA ALA A 795 59.85 32.48 20.83
C ALA A 795 60.96 33.39 20.26
N ASP A 796 61.42 33.12 19.04
CA ASP A 796 62.41 33.93 18.32
C ASP A 796 62.06 34.06 16.82
N THR A 797 62.17 35.28 16.29
CA THR A 797 62.03 35.63 14.86
C THR A 797 60.67 35.43 14.16
N LYS A 798 59.62 36.14 14.63
CA LYS A 798 58.69 36.85 13.71
C LYS A 798 58.01 38.03 14.38
N ALA A 799 57.68 39.05 13.58
CA ALA A 799 57.03 40.27 14.06
C ALA A 799 55.62 39.96 14.61
N ALA A 800 55.26 40.62 15.71
CA ALA A 800 53.98 40.43 16.39
C ALA A 800 52.81 41.03 15.60
N THR A 801 52.35 40.33 14.57
CA THR A 801 50.97 40.47 14.09
C THR A 801 50.03 40.09 15.23
N ALA A 802 49.25 41.05 15.73
CA ALA A 802 48.27 40.78 16.79
C ALA A 802 47.26 39.74 16.30
N ALA A 803 47.28 38.54 16.89
CA ALA A 803 46.41 37.45 16.49
C ALA A 803 44.95 37.82 16.81
N GLU A 804 44.09 37.80 15.79
CA GLU A 804 42.68 38.15 15.95
C GLU A 804 41.94 37.05 16.74
N GLY A 805 41.32 37.44 17.85
CA GLY A 805 40.61 36.52 18.74
C GLY A 805 39.36 35.92 18.07
N SER A 806 39.38 34.61 17.84
CA SER A 806 38.27 33.86 17.24
C SER A 806 37.21 33.42 18.27
N LEU A 807 35.97 33.24 17.81
CA LEU A 807 34.87 32.66 18.58
C LEU A 807 34.48 31.29 18.01
N GLU A 808 34.58 30.25 18.84
CA GLU A 808 34.11 28.90 18.56
C GLU A 808 32.80 28.64 19.32
N LEU A 809 31.83 27.98 18.66
CA LEU A 809 30.46 27.80 19.17
C LEU A 809 30.08 26.31 19.15
N THR A 810 29.73 25.73 20.31
CA THR A 810 29.22 24.34 20.39
C THR A 810 27.99 24.22 21.30
N GLY A 811 27.20 23.15 21.09
CA GLY A 811 25.93 22.93 21.80
C GLY A 811 24.70 22.82 20.90
N HIS A 812 24.87 22.42 19.63
CA HIS A 812 23.79 22.33 18.63
C HIS A 812 22.94 23.61 18.51
N LEU A 813 23.65 24.74 18.43
CA LEU A 813 23.05 26.06 18.22
C LEU A 813 22.52 26.18 16.79
N GLY A 814 21.31 26.70 16.65
CA GLY A 814 20.77 27.10 15.34
C GLY A 814 21.38 28.40 14.82
N ASP A 815 20.95 28.87 13.65
CA ASP A 815 21.63 29.98 12.97
C ASP A 815 21.34 31.35 13.59
N VAL A 816 20.13 31.57 14.12
CA VAL A 816 19.78 32.82 14.84
C VAL A 816 20.57 32.92 16.15
N MET A 817 20.79 31.80 16.84
CA MET A 817 21.62 31.73 18.04
C MET A 817 23.11 31.94 17.75
N LYS A 818 23.63 31.46 16.60
CA LYS A 818 25.01 31.78 16.14
C LYS A 818 25.17 33.27 15.83
N GLU A 819 24.16 33.90 15.23
CA GLU A 819 24.16 35.34 14.97
C GLU A 819 24.09 36.16 16.26
N SER A 820 23.19 35.81 17.18
CA SER A 820 23.10 36.42 18.52
C SER A 820 24.42 36.32 19.29
N ALA A 821 25.15 35.20 19.19
CA ALA A 821 26.47 35.06 19.80
C ALA A 821 27.54 36.00 19.19
N ARG A 822 27.50 36.25 17.88
CA ARG A 822 28.41 37.21 17.19
C ARG A 822 28.09 38.66 17.53
N ILE A 823 26.81 39.02 17.57
CA ILE A 823 26.32 40.32 18.03
C ILE A 823 26.77 40.53 19.48
N SER A 824 26.56 39.54 20.34
CA SER A 824 26.96 39.57 21.75
C SER A 824 28.47 39.75 21.93
N LEU A 825 29.32 39.06 21.17
CA LEU A 825 30.78 39.32 21.22
C LEU A 825 31.14 40.76 20.81
N THR A 826 30.46 41.31 19.82
CA THR A 826 30.68 42.70 19.37
C THR A 826 30.28 43.70 20.45
N VAL A 827 29.13 43.49 21.11
CA VAL A 827 28.69 44.29 22.25
C VAL A 827 29.65 44.14 23.44
N ALA A 828 30.09 42.92 23.75
CA ALA A 828 31.04 42.65 24.85
C ALA A 828 32.38 43.35 24.64
N ARG A 829 32.95 43.31 23.41
CA ARG A 829 34.17 44.04 23.04
C ARG A 829 33.99 45.55 23.22
N ASN A 830 32.91 46.12 22.68
CA ASN A 830 32.62 47.55 22.79
C ASN A 830 32.42 48.00 24.24
N PHE A 831 31.69 47.22 25.04
CA PHE A 831 31.39 47.53 26.45
C PHE A 831 32.63 47.38 27.35
N LEU A 832 33.44 46.33 27.15
CA LEU A 832 34.70 46.16 27.87
C LEU A 832 35.63 47.35 27.61
N ARG A 833 35.80 47.76 26.35
CA ARG A 833 36.66 48.89 25.95
C ARG A 833 36.22 50.25 26.52
N GLN A 834 34.95 50.39 26.91
CA GLN A 834 34.43 51.55 27.63
C GLN A 834 34.65 51.46 29.15
N THR A 835 34.59 50.25 29.72
CA THR A 835 34.63 50.01 31.17
C THR A 835 36.05 49.82 31.71
N ASP A 836 36.86 49.03 31.01
CA ASP A 836 38.28 48.79 31.27
C ASP A 836 39.05 48.86 29.94
N ARG A 837 39.62 50.03 29.67
CA ARG A 837 40.37 50.33 28.44
C ARG A 837 41.74 49.64 28.38
N SER A 838 42.16 48.92 29.42
CA SER A 838 43.41 48.15 29.44
C SER A 838 43.23 46.69 29.05
N ASN A 839 42.00 46.17 29.14
CA ASN A 839 41.70 44.75 29.01
C ASN A 839 41.35 44.34 27.58
N ASN A 840 42.38 44.08 26.78
CA ASN A 840 42.25 43.61 25.38
C ASN A 840 41.96 42.10 25.26
N PHE A 841 41.48 41.44 26.32
CA PHE A 841 41.29 39.97 26.35
C PHE A 841 40.30 39.48 25.28
N LEU A 842 39.16 40.17 25.10
CA LEU A 842 38.15 39.79 24.10
C LEU A 842 38.60 40.05 22.66
N GLU A 843 39.64 40.86 22.43
CA GLU A 843 40.17 41.17 21.10
C GLU A 843 41.27 40.18 20.66
N SER A 844 42.11 39.72 21.59
CA SER A 844 43.32 38.92 21.31
C SER A 844 43.26 37.44 21.74
N SER A 845 42.17 36.97 22.35
CA SER A 845 42.04 35.57 22.78
C SER A 845 41.08 34.75 21.93
N HIS A 846 41.41 33.47 21.75
CA HIS A 846 40.50 32.48 21.19
C HIS A 846 39.55 32.01 22.29
N ILE A 847 38.25 32.23 22.07
CA ILE A 847 37.19 31.94 23.04
C ILE A 847 36.31 30.82 22.50
N HIS A 848 36.03 29.83 23.33
CA HIS A 848 35.06 28.79 23.06
C HIS A 848 33.83 29.05 23.95
N LEU A 849 32.67 29.27 23.31
CA LEU A 849 31.37 29.32 23.97
C LEU A 849 30.67 27.97 23.79
N HIS A 850 30.24 27.40 24.91
CA HIS A 850 29.45 26.17 24.96
C HIS A 850 28.09 26.40 25.61
N VAL A 851 27.07 25.75 25.08
CA VAL A 851 25.77 25.57 25.74
C VAL A 851 25.52 24.06 25.93
N PRO A 852 25.43 23.55 27.16
CA PRO A 852 25.18 22.13 27.45
C PRO A 852 23.81 21.62 26.97
N GLU A 853 23.56 20.32 27.13
CA GLU A 853 22.41 19.57 26.58
C GLU A 853 22.28 19.60 25.04
N GLY A 854 23.39 19.39 24.32
CA GLY A 854 23.43 19.42 22.84
C GLY A 854 22.51 18.44 22.10
N ALA A 855 21.85 17.50 22.79
CA ALA A 855 20.83 16.62 22.17
C ALA A 855 19.53 17.38 21.78
N THR A 856 19.32 18.58 22.32
CA THR A 856 18.20 19.46 21.94
C THR A 856 18.74 20.61 21.09
N PRO A 857 18.15 20.92 19.92
CA PRO A 857 18.55 22.09 19.14
C PRO A 857 18.17 23.37 19.89
N LYS A 858 19.08 24.34 19.91
CA LYS A 858 18.90 25.60 20.67
C LYS A 858 19.01 26.77 19.71
N ASP A 859 17.87 27.30 19.28
CA ASP A 859 17.80 28.46 18.39
C ASP A 859 16.85 29.53 18.94
N GLY A 860 17.21 30.79 18.74
CA GLY A 860 16.48 31.96 19.26
C GLY A 860 17.39 32.97 19.97
N PRO A 861 17.17 34.29 19.76
CA PRO A 861 18.12 35.34 20.15
C PRO A 861 18.12 35.69 21.64
N SER A 862 17.12 35.24 22.41
CA SER A 862 16.80 35.63 23.80
C SER A 862 17.84 35.29 24.88
N ALA A 863 19.01 34.78 24.48
CA ALA A 863 20.17 34.49 25.31
C ALA A 863 21.30 35.54 25.18
N GLY A 864 21.16 36.54 24.32
CA GLY A 864 22.24 37.51 24.02
C GLY A 864 22.79 38.22 25.25
N VAL A 865 21.92 38.70 26.15
CA VAL A 865 22.31 39.30 27.43
C VAL A 865 23.13 38.33 28.30
N THR A 866 22.75 37.06 28.33
CA THR A 866 23.45 35.99 29.04
C THR A 866 24.85 35.76 28.45
N ILE A 867 24.98 35.78 27.12
CA ILE A 867 26.25 35.60 26.40
C ILE A 867 27.22 36.75 26.69
N VAL A 868 26.77 38.01 26.60
CA VAL A 868 27.62 39.17 26.92
C VAL A 868 28.12 39.10 28.36
N THR A 869 27.27 38.69 29.29
CA THR A 869 27.64 38.55 30.71
C THR A 869 28.69 37.46 30.92
N ALA A 870 28.55 36.30 30.26
CA ALA A 870 29.55 35.22 30.32
C ALA A 870 30.90 35.67 29.77
N LEU A 871 30.93 36.30 28.58
CA LEU A 871 32.14 36.81 27.95
C LEU A 871 32.86 37.86 28.82
N LEU A 872 32.12 38.78 29.46
CA LEU A 872 32.70 39.78 30.37
C LEU A 872 33.17 39.15 31.69
N SER A 873 32.46 38.17 32.23
CA SER A 873 32.88 37.42 33.42
C SER A 873 34.21 36.68 33.18
N LEU A 874 34.36 36.04 32.01
CA LEU A 874 35.61 35.41 31.58
C LEU A 874 36.73 36.45 31.42
N ALA A 875 36.47 37.57 30.75
CA ALA A 875 37.47 38.60 30.45
C ALA A 875 37.95 39.36 31.71
N LYS A 876 37.10 39.54 32.72
CA LYS A 876 37.47 40.11 34.02
C LYS A 876 38.06 39.07 34.99
N GLY A 877 37.90 37.79 34.72
CA GLY A 877 38.23 36.70 35.67
C GLY A 877 37.36 36.69 36.94
N GLN A 878 36.25 37.41 36.95
CA GLN A 878 35.36 37.60 38.10
C GLN A 878 34.07 36.78 37.95
N PRO A 879 33.64 36.01 38.97
CA PRO A 879 32.34 35.36 38.94
C PRO A 879 31.22 36.40 39.07
N ILE A 880 30.03 36.08 38.57
CA ILE A 880 28.85 36.94 38.71
C ILE A 880 28.17 36.78 40.08
N ARG A 881 27.27 37.70 40.41
CA ARG A 881 26.30 37.56 41.51
C ARG A 881 25.59 36.20 41.42
N GLN A 882 25.64 35.43 42.50
CA GLN A 882 25.12 34.07 42.57
C GLN A 882 23.58 34.04 42.64
N ASN A 883 22.98 32.91 42.25
CA ASN A 883 21.52 32.72 42.17
C ASN A 883 20.77 33.75 41.28
N VAL A 884 21.47 34.36 40.31
CA VAL A 884 20.88 35.21 39.26
C VAL A 884 20.65 34.41 37.98
N ALA A 885 19.49 34.55 37.36
CA ALA A 885 19.22 34.11 36.00
C ALA A 885 18.74 35.27 35.12
N MET A 886 18.99 35.22 33.82
CA MET A 886 18.64 36.32 32.89
C MET A 886 18.15 35.83 31.53
N THR A 887 17.33 36.64 30.88
CA THR A 887 16.93 36.47 29.47
C THR A 887 16.79 37.86 28.83
N GLY A 888 17.06 37.94 27.53
CA GLY A 888 17.02 39.18 26.78
C GLY A 888 17.76 39.02 25.45
N GLU A 889 17.12 39.43 24.37
CA GLU A 889 17.83 39.68 23.12
C GLU A 889 18.64 40.97 23.25
N ILE A 890 19.75 41.08 22.52
CA ILE A 890 20.64 42.24 22.59
C ILE A 890 20.97 42.79 21.21
N SER A 891 20.77 44.10 21.03
CA SER A 891 21.15 44.81 19.81
C SER A 891 22.64 45.19 19.83
N LEU A 892 23.25 45.41 18.66
CA LEU A 892 24.64 45.90 18.51
C LEU A 892 24.93 47.19 19.31
N MET A 893 23.91 48.00 19.59
CA MET A 893 24.00 49.22 20.41
C MET A 893 23.86 48.97 21.94
N GLY A 894 23.79 47.72 22.38
CA GLY A 894 23.64 47.36 23.80
C GLY A 894 22.24 47.57 24.38
N LYS A 895 21.23 47.85 23.55
CA LYS A 895 19.81 47.80 23.97
C LYS A 895 19.40 46.35 24.25
N VAL A 896 18.62 46.15 25.31
CA VAL A 896 17.94 44.89 25.62
C VAL A 896 16.55 44.93 24.97
N LEU A 897 16.16 43.86 24.26
CA LEU A 897 14.89 43.74 23.55
C LEU A 897 13.97 42.71 24.23
N PRO A 898 12.63 42.87 24.11
CA PRO A 898 11.66 41.96 24.73
C PRO A 898 11.77 40.52 24.21
N VAL A 899 11.38 39.56 25.03
CA VAL A 899 11.46 38.13 24.73
C VAL A 899 10.19 37.38 25.13
N GLY A 900 9.80 36.37 24.36
CA GLY A 900 8.66 35.51 24.68
C GLY A 900 8.92 34.52 25.82
N GLY A 901 7.83 33.89 26.30
CA GLY A 901 7.86 32.77 27.26
C GLY A 901 8.18 33.16 28.71
N ILE A 902 7.80 34.36 29.15
CA ILE A 902 8.13 34.89 30.48
C ILE A 902 7.57 34.00 31.61
N LYS A 903 6.34 33.50 31.48
CA LYS A 903 5.71 32.57 32.43
C LYS A 903 6.51 31.27 32.58
N GLU A 904 6.88 30.65 31.48
CA GLU A 904 7.66 29.41 31.48
C GLU A 904 9.08 29.63 32.02
N LYS A 905 9.72 30.74 31.66
CA LYS A 905 11.07 31.10 32.11
C LYS A 905 11.12 31.43 33.61
N THR A 906 10.12 32.12 34.16
CA THR A 906 10.02 32.40 35.60
C THR A 906 9.75 31.13 36.41
N ILE A 907 8.86 30.25 35.93
CA ILE A 907 8.64 28.92 36.53
C ILE A 907 9.94 28.10 36.52
N ALA A 908 10.72 28.15 35.43
CA ALA A 908 12.01 27.47 35.35
C ALA A 908 13.04 28.05 36.34
N ALA A 909 13.14 29.38 36.43
CA ALA A 909 14.02 30.04 37.40
C ALA A 909 13.67 29.61 38.84
N LYS A 910 12.40 29.70 39.22
CA LYS A 910 11.92 29.31 40.55
C LYS A 910 12.23 27.83 40.85
N ARG A 911 12.01 26.93 39.88
CA ARG A 911 12.32 25.49 39.98
C ARG A 911 13.81 25.21 40.16
N SER A 912 14.69 26.01 39.56
CA SER A 912 16.16 25.90 39.69
C SER A 912 16.73 26.57 40.95
N GLY A 913 15.88 27.09 41.85
CA GLY A 913 16.32 27.77 43.07
C GLY A 913 16.93 29.15 42.84
N VAL A 914 16.56 29.81 41.74
CA VAL A 914 16.97 31.19 41.43
C VAL A 914 16.28 32.16 42.39
N THR A 915 17.03 33.08 42.97
CA THR A 915 16.49 34.13 43.85
C THR A 915 16.31 35.46 43.14
N CYS A 916 17.07 35.71 42.06
CA CYS A 916 17.05 36.96 41.31
C CYS A 916 16.92 36.71 39.80
N ILE A 917 15.99 37.41 39.14
CA ILE A 917 15.79 37.35 37.69
C ILE A 917 16.01 38.73 37.05
N ILE A 918 16.64 38.75 35.87
CA ILE A 918 16.78 39.95 35.04
C ILE A 918 15.97 39.76 33.75
N LEU A 919 15.06 40.70 33.50
CA LEU A 919 14.13 40.72 32.35
C LEU A 919 14.27 42.04 31.56
N PRO A 920 13.84 42.09 30.28
CA PRO A 920 13.67 43.34 29.55
C PRO A 920 12.56 44.22 30.16
N GLU A 921 12.73 45.55 30.20
CA GLU A 921 11.72 46.49 30.73
C GLU A 921 10.37 46.40 29.99
N GLU A 922 10.37 46.06 28.70
CA GLU A 922 9.12 45.90 27.93
C GLU A 922 8.29 44.67 28.36
N ASN A 923 8.93 43.62 28.89
CA ASN A 923 8.26 42.40 29.41
C ASN A 923 7.64 42.56 30.81
N LYS A 924 7.70 43.76 31.38
CA LYS A 924 7.16 44.10 32.72
C LYS A 924 5.64 43.96 32.83
N LYS A 925 4.93 44.00 31.71
CA LYS A 925 3.49 43.70 31.62
C LYS A 925 3.26 42.20 31.80
N ASP A 926 3.90 41.39 30.97
CA ASP A 926 3.82 39.93 30.98
C ASP A 926 4.25 39.31 32.33
N PHE A 927 5.11 39.99 33.09
CA PHE A 927 5.45 39.60 34.46
C PHE A 927 4.38 40.00 35.49
N ALA A 928 3.73 41.16 35.33
CA ALA A 928 2.66 41.63 36.22
C ALA A 928 1.38 40.79 36.12
N ASP A 929 1.14 40.19 34.95
CA ASP A 929 0.03 39.25 34.69
C ASP A 929 0.28 37.84 35.26
N LEU A 930 1.41 37.58 35.93
CA LEU A 930 1.71 36.29 36.53
C LEU A 930 0.98 36.08 37.87
N PRO A 931 0.43 34.87 38.14
CA PRO A 931 -0.09 34.51 39.44
C PRO A 931 0.93 34.75 40.58
N LYS A 932 0.46 35.31 41.69
CA LYS A 932 1.32 35.80 42.78
C LYS A 932 2.35 34.77 43.26
N PHE A 933 1.95 33.50 43.41
CA PHE A 933 2.82 32.41 43.85
C PHE A 933 4.04 32.14 42.93
N ILE A 934 4.00 32.56 41.66
CA ILE A 934 5.15 32.49 40.74
C ILE A 934 6.12 33.66 40.99
N SER A 935 5.57 34.85 41.24
CA SER A 935 6.34 36.08 41.51
C SER A 935 6.90 36.17 42.93
N GLU A 936 6.26 35.52 43.89
CA GLU A 936 6.55 35.66 45.31
C GLU A 936 7.89 35.03 45.69
N GLY A 937 8.72 35.75 46.44
CA GLY A 937 10.08 35.31 46.76
C GLY A 937 10.99 35.18 45.53
N LEU A 938 10.87 36.09 44.56
CA LEU A 938 11.79 36.28 43.44
C LEU A 938 12.11 37.78 43.31
N GLU A 939 13.39 38.14 43.37
CA GLU A 939 13.87 39.50 43.15
C GLU A 939 13.90 39.77 41.64
N VAL A 940 13.17 40.78 41.15
CA VAL A 940 13.00 41.05 39.71
C VAL A 940 13.62 42.38 39.35
N HIS A 941 14.60 42.36 38.45
CA HIS A 941 15.17 43.56 37.84
C HIS A 941 14.78 43.67 36.38
N TYR A 942 14.51 44.90 35.96
CA TYR A 942 14.19 45.24 34.57
C TYR A 942 15.33 46.03 33.95
N ALA A 943 15.72 45.66 32.73
CA ALA A 943 16.81 46.27 31.99
C ALA A 943 16.32 46.88 30.66
N THR A 944 16.76 48.10 30.36
CA THR A 944 16.57 48.73 29.04
C THR A 944 17.85 48.63 28.21
N THR A 945 19.01 48.63 28.89
CA THR A 945 20.34 48.54 28.30
C THR A 945 21.19 47.52 29.04
N TYR A 946 22.24 47.04 28.39
CA TYR A 946 23.19 46.11 29.00
C TYR A 946 23.96 46.75 30.18
N ALA A 947 24.09 48.08 30.22
CA ALA A 947 24.67 48.78 31.37
C ALA A 947 23.86 48.58 32.67
N ASP A 948 22.53 48.42 32.55
CA ASP A 948 21.65 48.13 33.68
C ASP A 948 21.92 46.71 34.21
N VAL A 949 21.97 45.72 33.30
CA VAL A 949 22.33 44.33 33.59
C VAL A 949 23.68 44.25 34.29
N TYR A 950 24.71 44.89 33.73
CA TYR A 950 26.08 44.86 34.25
C TYR A 950 26.16 45.27 35.73
N ARG A 951 25.45 46.34 36.13
CA ARG A 951 25.39 46.82 37.52
C ARG A 951 24.75 45.83 38.50
N ILE A 952 23.88 44.94 38.01
CA ILE A 952 23.14 43.95 38.84
C ILE A 952 23.97 42.67 39.05
N VAL A 953 24.67 42.19 38.01
CA VAL A 953 25.48 40.96 38.09
C VAL A 953 26.93 41.18 38.50
N PHE A 954 27.50 42.36 38.27
CA PHE A 954 28.82 42.76 38.77
C PHE A 954 28.64 43.89 39.80
N GLN A 955 28.33 43.50 41.03
CA GLN A 955 28.46 44.37 42.19
C GLN A 955 29.95 44.70 42.43
N GLU A 956 30.23 45.88 42.98
CA GLU A 956 31.59 46.34 43.33
C GLU A 956 32.14 45.64 44.59
#